data_AF-A0A958L835-F1
#
_entry.id   AF-A0A958L835-F1
#
_cell.length_a   1.000
_cell.length_b   1.000
_cell.length_c   1.000
_cell.angle_alpha   90.00
_cell.angle_beta   90.00
_cell.angle_gamma   90.00
#
_symmetry.space_group_name_H-M   'P 1'
#
loop_
_entity.id
_entity.type
_entity.pdbx_description
1 polymer ?
#
loop_
_entity_poly.entity_id
_entity_poly.type
_entity_poly.pdbx_seq_one_letter_code
_entity_poly.pdbx_strand_id
1 'polypeptide(L)'
;MNKIFLALLLGFSFNFVFANEFDNSSASNEERLQKKSECQLSLEANKERDDLLGTDIGRHEFQIVPSGGDQDVIPLYEKYIVELSKPNGLLDRLTIRRTKQAVEFLEGQDLNAIAKAGLPVRHYLDGSNLAQAYNDKRSLIFEVVYPGPEIQHGYYRDDNPFQMVIHLLNHVVGHNNFAHTSFFPHYRIAHVIDEQLKLDRLLEQLYTEYDKDEVARFYLFMQTLLPLQDFYSAYYQPPEEFVPKTPEKANISYKQQVQSGQKPRLRHPKSPTENVLTAMIANLPEHGHPWMKQMATHMAKMAGFQPALVHTQVMNEGWATFMEALIVKHMEDYHNINYWIQELKFSHHGEKPNITDPYWMGVETWQVIYNKFIKGETLLNKNINDYLSRPYIAELPLDQEKRDAAFIRFADEEIISKLDDRQFLKVGIDESWIANKNLAIVRVHPNPWEAADKLPPPPPNQDVVPWEIVTRDKDRIILQLQNTVYNKFRFRPRVKLKDFTRKGSGEVELVIDDEVGNAIPLDEKTLTPSLFALSQVIQKPVSIECMIRDPYWKPKPPPPWWMWDGDEEFDFYSRSRLPSLVRARFVVAPNGELQVNIMEENSQGELRERPNNGVKAVHELILDNYLFDLYLEDEEGLEWLFENNPRLQRYSQQMAMQVSNEAPIE
;
A
#
# COMPACT_ATOMS: atom_id res chain seq x y z
N MET A 1 6.74 20.70 -13.01
CA MET A 1 5.45 20.12 -13.47
C MET A 1 5.47 18.60 -13.69
N ASN A 2 6.63 17.93 -13.60
CA ASN A 2 6.73 16.45 -13.70
C ASN A 2 6.45 15.67 -12.39
N LYS A 3 6.16 16.35 -11.27
CA LYS A 3 5.84 15.70 -9.97
C LYS A 3 4.33 15.44 -9.73
N ILE A 4 3.44 15.96 -10.58
CA ILE A 4 1.98 15.80 -10.42
C ILE A 4 1.47 14.50 -11.07
N PHE A 5 2.15 14.00 -12.11
CA PHE A 5 1.73 12.79 -12.81
C PHE A 5 2.15 11.50 -12.08
N LEU A 6 3.31 11.51 -11.41
CA LEU A 6 3.76 10.42 -10.55
C LEU A 6 2.94 10.35 -9.24
N ALA A 7 2.48 11.49 -8.71
CA ALA A 7 1.56 11.55 -7.57
C ALA A 7 0.15 11.00 -7.88
N LEU A 8 -0.29 11.07 -9.14
CA LEU A 8 -1.58 10.52 -9.58
C LEU A 8 -1.53 9.01 -9.88
N LEU A 9 -0.34 8.45 -10.19
CA LEU A 9 -0.15 7.03 -10.47
C LEU A 9 0.39 6.22 -9.28
N LEU A 10 1.27 6.79 -8.45
CA LEU A 10 1.95 6.03 -7.39
C LEU A 10 1.27 6.07 -6.03
N GLY A 11 0.44 7.06 -5.70
CA GLY A 11 -0.36 7.04 -4.46
C GLY A 11 0.38 6.69 -3.17
N PHE A 12 1.72 6.82 -3.11
CA PHE A 12 2.48 6.71 -1.88
C PHE A 12 2.44 8.07 -1.21
N SER A 13 1.52 8.17 -0.28
CA SER A 13 1.56 9.15 0.80
C SER A 13 1.06 8.42 2.03
N PHE A 14 1.97 7.79 2.79
CA PHE A 14 1.76 7.57 4.21
C PHE A 14 2.01 8.91 4.90
N ASN A 15 1.00 9.78 4.88
CA ASN A 15 0.95 10.96 5.73
C ASN A 15 -0.06 10.68 6.83
N PHE A 16 0.40 10.15 7.95
CA PHE A 16 -0.25 10.38 9.23
C PHE A 16 0.35 11.65 9.81
N VAL A 17 -0.47 12.69 9.88
CA VAL A 17 -0.17 13.96 10.56
C VAL A 17 -1.13 14.04 11.74
N PHE A 18 -0.57 14.04 12.95
CA PHE A 18 -1.17 14.77 14.06
C PHE A 18 -0.08 15.59 14.75
N ALA A 19 -0.25 16.91 14.68
CA ALA A 19 0.49 17.87 15.45
C ALA A 19 -0.25 18.05 16.78
N ASN A 20 0.44 17.85 17.90
CA ASN A 20 0.04 18.41 19.19
C ASN A 20 1.29 18.96 19.88
N GLU A 21 1.24 20.26 20.18
CA GLU A 21 2.25 20.98 20.95
C GLU A 21 2.27 20.46 22.39
N PHE A 22 3.40 19.92 22.84
CA PHE A 22 3.67 19.77 24.27
C PHE A 22 5.08 20.24 24.61
N ASP A 23 5.09 21.11 25.61
CA ASP A 23 6.21 21.85 26.17
C ASP A 23 7.15 20.90 26.94
N ASN A 24 8.40 20.76 26.48
CA ASN A 24 9.39 19.87 27.09
C ASN A 24 10.24 20.63 28.11
N SER A 25 9.98 20.39 29.41
CA SER A 25 10.82 20.88 30.50
C SER A 25 12.13 20.08 30.62
N SER A 26 13.22 20.75 30.24
CA SER A 26 14.64 20.62 30.61
C SER A 26 15.13 19.46 31.50
N ALA A 27 15.94 18.58 30.92
CA ALA A 27 17.15 18.04 31.54
C ALA A 27 18.34 18.37 30.61
N SER A 28 19.48 18.81 31.16
CA SER A 28 20.59 19.38 30.38
C SER A 28 21.35 18.32 29.58
N ASN A 29 21.72 18.68 28.35
CA ASN A 29 22.42 17.81 27.38
C ASN A 29 23.75 17.21 27.89
N GLU A 30 24.36 17.79 28.93
CA GLU A 30 25.65 17.34 29.47
C GLU A 30 25.55 16.03 30.27
N GLU A 31 24.45 15.77 31.00
CA GLU A 31 24.27 14.51 31.75
C GLU A 31 24.04 13.30 30.82
N ARG A 32 23.46 13.52 29.63
CA ARG A 32 23.27 12.47 28.61
C ARG A 32 24.56 12.10 27.88
N LEU A 33 25.46 13.06 27.69
CA LEU A 33 26.76 12.83 27.04
C LEU A 33 27.73 12.05 27.94
N GLN A 34 27.67 12.27 29.26
CA GLN A 34 28.57 11.59 30.20
C GLN A 34 28.24 10.10 30.39
N LYS A 35 26.96 9.71 30.27
CA LYS A 35 26.55 8.28 30.25
C LYS A 35 26.87 7.57 28.93
N LYS A 36 27.04 8.29 27.82
CA LYS A 36 27.42 7.71 26.51
C LYS A 36 28.87 7.23 26.47
N SER A 37 29.79 7.84 27.23
CA SER A 37 31.22 7.44 27.22
C SER A 37 31.54 6.18 28.01
N GLU A 38 30.67 5.75 28.93
CA GLU A 38 30.86 4.51 29.70
C GLU A 38 30.38 3.26 28.94
N CYS A 39 29.68 3.42 27.81
CA CYS A 39 29.16 2.33 26.98
C CYS A 39 30.14 1.94 25.85
N GLN A 40 31.43 1.81 26.18
CA GLN A 40 32.49 1.38 25.26
C GLN A 40 32.80 -0.13 25.42
N LEU A 41 31.74 -0.95 25.55
CA LEU A 41 31.78 -2.43 25.60
C LEU A 41 30.95 -3.06 24.48
N SER A 42 30.90 -2.42 23.30
CA SER A 42 30.00 -2.78 22.20
C SER A 42 30.65 -3.61 21.08
N LEU A 43 31.73 -4.35 21.33
CA LEU A 43 32.31 -5.26 20.33
C LEU A 43 31.99 -6.74 20.61
N GLU A 44 31.90 -7.16 21.87
CA GLU A 44 31.55 -8.54 22.23
C GLU A 44 30.04 -8.82 22.12
N ALA A 45 29.18 -7.88 22.51
CA ALA A 45 27.72 -8.00 22.36
C ALA A 45 27.24 -8.05 20.90
N ASN A 46 28.05 -7.57 19.95
CA ASN A 46 27.69 -7.56 18.53
C ASN A 46 28.14 -8.83 17.78
N LYS A 47 29.12 -9.57 18.31
CA LYS A 47 29.45 -10.91 17.81
C LYS A 47 28.33 -11.91 18.14
N GLU A 48 27.69 -11.77 19.30
CA GLU A 48 26.46 -12.49 19.63
C GLU A 48 25.28 -12.09 18.72
N ARG A 49 25.21 -10.82 18.28
CA ARG A 49 24.11 -10.30 17.43
C ARG A 49 24.15 -10.82 15.98
N ASP A 50 25.33 -10.96 15.39
CA ASP A 50 25.51 -11.55 14.05
C ASP A 50 25.40 -13.08 14.08
N ASP A 51 25.84 -13.74 15.16
CA ASP A 51 25.56 -15.16 15.39
C ASP A 51 24.04 -15.40 15.62
N LEU A 52 23.29 -14.47 16.20
CA LEU A 52 21.83 -14.57 16.43
C LEU A 52 20.97 -14.42 15.17
N LEU A 53 21.43 -13.69 14.15
CA LEU A 53 20.73 -13.54 12.86
C LEU A 53 21.18 -14.59 11.82
N GLY A 54 22.32 -15.26 12.07
CA GLY A 54 22.94 -16.24 11.17
C GLY A 54 22.90 -17.70 11.65
N THR A 55 22.45 -18.00 12.87
CA THR A 55 22.33 -19.37 13.38
C THR A 55 20.87 -19.83 13.44
N ASP A 56 20.68 -21.12 13.17
CA ASP A 56 19.43 -21.88 13.22
C ASP A 56 18.44 -21.30 14.25
N ILE A 57 17.37 -20.65 13.77
CA ILE A 57 16.43 -19.81 14.53
C ILE A 57 15.71 -20.68 15.58
N GLY A 58 16.32 -20.80 16.75
CA GLY A 58 15.90 -21.68 17.82
C GLY A 58 14.64 -21.18 18.53
N ARG A 59 13.53 -21.93 18.37
CA ARG A 59 12.44 -22.20 19.33
C ARG A 59 12.05 -21.14 20.40
N HIS A 60 11.97 -19.85 20.08
CA HIS A 60 11.26 -18.86 20.89
C HIS A 60 10.19 -18.13 20.05
N GLU A 61 8.97 -18.00 20.58
CA GLU A 61 7.84 -17.37 19.86
C GLU A 61 7.99 -15.85 19.74
N PHE A 62 8.78 -15.20 20.61
CA PHE A 62 9.04 -13.76 20.56
C PHE A 62 10.54 -13.50 20.73
N GLN A 63 11.07 -12.58 19.93
CA GLN A 63 12.44 -12.08 20.02
C GLN A 63 12.39 -10.57 20.25
N ILE A 64 12.97 -10.09 21.35
CA ILE A 64 13.10 -8.66 21.63
C ILE A 64 14.49 -8.19 21.23
N VAL A 65 14.56 -7.13 20.44
CA VAL A 65 15.80 -6.48 20.01
C VAL A 65 15.80 -5.06 20.58
N PRO A 66 16.55 -4.78 21.66
CA PRO A 66 16.60 -3.44 22.24
C PRO A 66 17.32 -2.46 21.33
N SER A 67 16.96 -1.17 21.44
CA SER A 67 17.76 -0.10 20.84
C SER A 67 19.08 0.03 21.61
N GLY A 68 19.00 -0.07 22.94
CA GLY A 68 20.06 0.21 23.91
C GLY A 68 19.68 1.36 24.87
N GLY A 69 18.67 2.17 24.53
CA GLY A 69 18.12 3.22 25.41
C GLY A 69 17.02 2.73 26.36
N ASP A 70 16.58 1.49 26.16
CA ASP A 70 15.39 0.82 26.70
C ASP A 70 15.73 -0.39 27.60
N GLN A 71 17.01 -0.58 27.92
CA GLN A 71 17.51 -1.77 28.63
C GLN A 71 16.87 -1.98 30.01
N ASP A 72 16.48 -0.91 30.70
CA ASP A 72 15.84 -0.97 32.01
C ASP A 72 14.39 -1.47 31.96
N VAL A 73 13.69 -1.28 30.83
CA VAL A 73 12.31 -1.70 30.62
C VAL A 73 12.18 -3.03 29.86
N ILE A 74 13.21 -3.49 29.15
CA ILE A 74 13.19 -4.79 28.43
C ILE A 74 12.70 -5.96 29.31
N PRO A 75 13.21 -6.19 30.54
CA PRO A 75 12.75 -7.31 31.35
C PRO A 75 11.25 -7.26 31.67
N LEU A 76 10.67 -6.05 31.70
CA LEU A 76 9.23 -5.86 31.92
C LEU A 76 8.43 -6.25 30.66
N TYR A 77 8.92 -5.89 29.47
CA TYR A 77 8.32 -6.33 28.20
C TYR A 77 8.42 -7.84 28.01
N GLU A 78 9.56 -8.46 28.36
CA GLU A 78 9.71 -9.91 28.30
C GLU A 78 8.71 -10.62 29.22
N LYS A 79 8.58 -10.14 30.47
CA LYS A 79 7.60 -10.68 31.41
C LYS A 79 6.18 -10.58 30.84
N TYR A 80 5.84 -9.43 30.28
CA TYR A 80 4.53 -9.19 29.66
C TYR A 80 4.26 -10.16 28.50
N ILE A 81 5.18 -10.26 27.56
CA ILE A 81 5.06 -11.13 26.38
C ILE A 81 4.96 -12.60 26.77
N VAL A 82 5.68 -13.04 27.80
CA VAL A 82 5.58 -14.41 28.32
C VAL A 82 4.19 -14.67 28.90
N GLU A 83 3.61 -13.74 29.65
CA GLU A 83 2.26 -13.88 30.18
C GLU A 83 1.21 -13.98 29.08
N LEU A 84 1.38 -13.16 28.04
CA LEU A 84 0.51 -13.10 26.87
C LEU A 84 0.58 -14.40 26.05
N SER A 85 1.79 -14.87 25.71
CA SER A 85 2.04 -15.87 24.66
C SER A 85 2.43 -17.27 25.12
N LYS A 86 2.71 -17.49 26.42
CA LYS A 86 3.03 -18.85 26.92
C LYS A 86 1.93 -19.86 26.53
N PRO A 87 2.25 -21.16 26.40
CA PRO A 87 1.24 -22.19 26.17
C PRO A 87 0.13 -22.15 27.23
N ASN A 88 -1.14 -22.15 26.80
CA ASN A 88 -2.33 -21.91 27.62
C ASN A 88 -2.38 -20.52 28.29
N GLY A 89 -1.57 -19.59 27.79
CA GLY A 89 -1.57 -18.17 28.14
C GLY A 89 -2.78 -17.45 27.57
N LEU A 90 -2.79 -16.12 27.67
CA LEU A 90 -3.97 -15.33 27.33
C LEU A 90 -4.37 -15.47 25.86
N LEU A 91 -3.41 -15.47 24.93
CA LEU A 91 -3.72 -15.63 23.50
C LEU A 91 -4.43 -16.96 23.21
N ASP A 92 -3.95 -18.07 23.78
CA ASP A 92 -4.56 -19.39 23.60
C ASP A 92 -5.99 -19.42 24.20
N ARG A 93 -6.21 -18.80 25.37
CA ARG A 93 -7.54 -18.74 26.01
C ARG A 93 -8.54 -17.90 25.21
N LEU A 94 -8.08 -16.80 24.63
CA LEU A 94 -8.87 -15.95 23.73
C LEU A 94 -8.94 -16.49 22.30
N THR A 95 -8.34 -17.65 22.02
CA THR A 95 -8.30 -18.30 20.70
C THR A 95 -7.60 -17.49 19.62
N ILE A 96 -6.74 -16.54 20.03
CA ILE A 96 -5.90 -15.74 19.16
C ILE A 96 -4.71 -16.60 18.73
N ARG A 97 -4.42 -16.61 17.43
CA ARG A 97 -3.28 -17.37 16.91
C ARG A 97 -1.97 -16.82 17.46
N ARG A 98 -1.15 -17.67 18.06
CA ARG A 98 0.25 -17.34 18.40
C ARG A 98 1.10 -17.31 17.14
N THR A 99 1.85 -16.23 16.96
CA THR A 99 2.73 -15.98 15.81
C THR A 99 4.16 -15.79 16.30
N LYS A 100 5.15 -16.18 15.50
CA LYS A 100 6.53 -15.78 15.81
C LYS A 100 6.65 -14.27 15.57
N GLN A 101 7.22 -13.54 16.52
CA GLN A 101 7.33 -12.08 16.40
C GLN A 101 8.72 -11.57 16.78
N ALA A 102 9.29 -10.72 15.91
CA ALA A 102 10.39 -9.83 16.26
C ALA A 102 9.83 -8.50 16.78
N VAL A 103 10.26 -8.09 17.96
CA VAL A 103 9.93 -6.82 18.63
C VAL A 103 11.19 -6.01 18.69
N GLU A 104 11.33 -5.02 17.80
CA GLU A 104 12.54 -4.22 17.68
C GLU A 104 12.31 -2.77 18.07
N PHE A 105 13.16 -2.24 18.94
CA PHE A 105 13.08 -0.85 19.39
C PHE A 105 14.10 0.02 18.65
N LEU A 106 13.65 1.20 18.20
CA LEU A 106 14.42 2.16 17.42
C LEU A 106 14.26 3.57 17.98
N GLU A 107 15.22 4.46 17.68
CA GLU A 107 15.02 5.88 17.94
C GLU A 107 13.81 6.39 17.15
N GLY A 108 13.09 7.34 17.72
CA GLY A 108 11.87 7.87 17.11
C GLY A 108 12.04 8.43 15.69
N GLN A 109 13.21 9.01 15.38
CA GLN A 109 13.51 9.51 14.03
C GLN A 109 13.81 8.37 13.05
N ASP A 110 14.49 7.32 13.51
CA ASP A 110 14.79 6.12 12.71
C ASP A 110 13.48 5.38 12.37
N LEU A 111 12.58 5.24 13.34
CA LEU A 111 11.27 4.63 13.10
C LEU A 111 10.45 5.43 12.09
N ASN A 112 10.43 6.76 12.21
CA ASN A 112 9.76 7.63 11.26
C ASN A 112 10.31 7.46 9.84
N ALA A 113 11.63 7.30 9.70
CA ALA A 113 12.27 7.09 8.42
C ALA A 113 11.88 5.73 7.81
N ILE A 114 11.96 4.66 8.59
CA ILE A 114 11.58 3.30 8.15
C ILE A 114 10.10 3.20 7.80
N ALA A 115 9.22 3.86 8.54
CA ALA A 115 7.80 3.83 8.26
C ALA A 115 7.44 4.47 6.90
N LYS A 116 8.21 5.48 6.49
CA LYS A 116 7.96 6.25 5.26
C LYS A 116 8.72 5.70 4.06
N ALA A 117 9.96 5.27 4.26
CA ALA A 117 10.87 4.83 3.20
C ALA A 117 11.09 3.31 3.16
N GLY A 118 10.70 2.57 4.20
CA GLY A 118 11.11 1.19 4.42
C GLY A 118 12.55 1.09 4.93
N LEU A 119 13.07 -0.14 5.07
CA LEU A 119 14.52 -0.32 5.21
C LEU A 119 15.21 0.07 3.90
N PRO A 120 16.31 0.84 3.96
CA PRO A 120 17.02 1.24 2.76
C PRO A 120 17.68 0.05 2.08
N VAL A 121 17.68 0.06 0.75
CA VAL A 121 18.59 -0.75 -0.05
C VAL A 121 19.65 0.14 -0.68
N ARG A 122 20.83 -0.40 -1.02
CA ARG A 122 21.92 0.31 -1.72
C ARG A 122 21.48 0.84 -3.10
N HIS A 123 20.75 1.94 -3.13
CA HIS A 123 20.38 2.66 -4.35
C HIS A 123 20.10 4.12 -3.99
N TYR A 124 20.55 5.07 -4.82
CA TYR A 124 20.46 6.51 -4.51
C TYR A 124 19.02 6.97 -4.23
N LEU A 125 18.03 6.45 -4.98
CA LEU A 125 16.62 6.79 -4.79
C LEU A 125 16.12 6.41 -3.38
N ASP A 126 16.50 5.23 -2.91
CA ASP A 126 16.12 4.74 -1.57
C ASP A 126 16.82 5.56 -0.49
N GLY A 127 18.11 5.88 -0.68
CA GLY A 127 18.85 6.79 0.21
C GLY A 127 18.24 8.19 0.28
N SER A 128 17.85 8.77 -0.87
CA SER A 128 17.18 10.08 -0.94
C SER A 128 15.82 10.06 -0.25
N ASN A 129 15.02 9.00 -0.47
CA ASN A 129 13.74 8.83 0.20
C ASN A 129 13.91 8.71 1.71
N LEU A 130 14.93 7.97 2.17
CA LEU A 130 15.26 7.84 3.58
C LEU A 130 15.68 9.18 4.20
N ALA A 131 16.58 9.92 3.53
CA ALA A 131 17.03 11.23 4.01
C ALA A 131 15.86 12.23 4.10
N GLN A 132 14.97 12.24 3.11
CA GLN A 132 13.75 13.05 3.15
C GLN A 132 12.82 12.62 4.29
N ALA A 133 12.63 11.32 4.48
CA ALA A 133 11.80 10.79 5.55
C ALA A 133 12.34 11.09 6.94
N TYR A 134 13.67 11.00 7.11
CA TYR A 134 14.36 11.31 8.36
C TYR A 134 14.23 12.79 8.74
N ASN A 135 14.37 13.68 7.75
CA ASN A 135 14.22 15.12 7.95
C ASN A 135 12.77 15.56 8.21
N ASP A 136 11.79 14.71 7.94
CA ASP A 136 10.39 15.00 8.20
C ASP A 136 10.01 14.74 9.67
N LYS A 137 10.28 15.75 10.50
CA LYS A 137 9.97 15.79 11.93
C LYS A 137 8.47 15.95 12.26
N ARG A 138 7.58 15.98 11.27
CA ARG A 138 6.15 16.30 11.47
C ARG A 138 5.28 15.08 11.78
N SER A 139 5.81 13.87 11.62
CA SER A 139 5.08 12.62 11.91
C SER A 139 5.58 12.01 13.21
N LEU A 140 4.66 11.55 14.04
CA LEU A 140 4.94 10.74 15.23
C LEU A 140 4.39 9.35 14.95
N ILE A 141 5.25 8.45 14.50
CA ILE A 141 4.91 7.06 14.25
C ILE A 141 5.36 6.27 15.46
N PHE A 142 4.47 5.54 16.12
CA PHE A 142 4.78 4.84 17.37
C PHE A 142 5.22 3.39 17.12
N GLU A 143 4.74 2.80 16.03
CA GLU A 143 4.99 1.44 15.60
C GLU A 143 4.93 1.29 14.07
N VAL A 144 5.61 0.28 13.55
CA VAL A 144 5.47 -0.19 12.16
C VAL A 144 5.46 -1.71 12.16
N VAL A 145 4.49 -2.31 11.47
CA VAL A 145 4.37 -3.77 11.39
C VAL A 145 4.56 -4.25 9.96
N TYR A 146 5.50 -5.18 9.78
CA TYR A 146 5.70 -5.92 8.55
C TYR A 146 5.26 -7.36 8.74
N PRO A 147 4.14 -7.76 8.12
CA PRO A 147 3.69 -9.13 8.20
C PRO A 147 4.57 -10.05 7.35
N GLY A 148 4.64 -11.32 7.74
CA GLY A 148 5.34 -12.35 7.00
C GLY A 148 4.64 -13.71 7.01
N PRO A 149 5.18 -14.69 6.26
CA PRO A 149 4.62 -16.04 6.22
C PRO A 149 4.78 -16.79 7.55
N GLU A 150 5.90 -16.60 8.24
CA GLU A 150 6.23 -17.33 9.48
C GLU A 150 6.55 -16.42 10.66
N ILE A 151 7.24 -15.30 10.42
CA ILE A 151 7.65 -14.33 11.43
C ILE A 151 6.99 -13.00 11.08
N GLN A 152 6.50 -12.30 12.10
CA GLN A 152 5.99 -10.94 12.03
C GLN A 152 7.04 -9.99 12.61
N HIS A 153 7.29 -8.85 11.99
CA HIS A 153 8.25 -7.86 12.50
C HIS A 153 7.51 -6.60 12.94
N GLY A 154 7.62 -6.25 14.21
CA GLY A 154 7.12 -4.99 14.76
C GLY A 154 8.29 -4.11 15.20
N TYR A 155 8.34 -2.88 14.68
CA TYR A 155 9.25 -1.84 15.12
C TYR A 155 8.52 -0.87 16.05
N TYR A 156 9.18 -0.41 17.10
CA TYR A 156 8.61 0.48 18.13
C TYR A 156 9.60 1.59 18.47
N ARG A 157 9.11 2.75 18.91
CA ARG A 157 10.02 3.79 19.41
C ARG A 157 10.55 3.42 20.80
N ASP A 158 11.82 3.68 21.04
CA ASP A 158 12.49 3.49 22.32
C ASP A 158 12.18 4.58 23.35
N ASP A 159 11.67 5.74 22.91
CA ASP A 159 11.25 6.86 23.76
C ASP A 159 9.76 6.81 24.13
N ASN A 160 9.04 5.75 23.73
CA ASN A 160 7.66 5.54 24.13
C ASN A 160 7.57 5.20 25.64
N PRO A 161 6.59 5.77 26.38
CA PRO A 161 6.33 5.35 27.75
C PRO A 161 6.01 3.85 27.85
N PHE A 162 6.45 3.18 28.92
CA PHE A 162 6.24 1.74 29.12
C PHE A 162 4.79 1.29 28.84
N GLN A 163 3.81 1.99 29.43
CA GLN A 163 2.39 1.66 29.27
C GLN A 163 1.88 1.83 27.83
N MET A 164 2.47 2.76 27.07
CA MET A 164 2.18 2.93 25.65
C MET A 164 2.73 1.75 24.84
N VAL A 165 3.94 1.28 25.12
CA VAL A 165 4.48 0.08 24.44
C VAL A 165 3.62 -1.15 24.72
N ILE A 166 3.10 -1.31 25.94
CA ILE A 166 2.15 -2.38 26.25
C ILE A 166 0.87 -2.30 25.39
N HIS A 167 0.34 -1.08 25.19
CA HIS A 167 -0.80 -0.82 24.30
C HIS A 167 -0.45 -1.27 22.87
N LEU A 168 0.66 -0.76 22.32
CA LEU A 168 1.14 -1.08 20.98
C LEU A 168 1.41 -2.59 20.78
N LEU A 169 1.97 -3.29 21.77
CA LEU A 169 2.18 -4.74 21.67
C LEU A 169 0.85 -5.48 21.45
N ASN A 170 -0.22 -5.08 22.13
CA ASN A 170 -1.54 -5.68 21.92
C ASN A 170 -2.16 -5.28 20.57
N HIS A 171 -1.94 -4.04 20.13
CA HIS A 171 -2.33 -3.59 18.81
C HIS A 171 -1.70 -4.46 17.72
N VAL A 172 -0.38 -4.67 17.80
CA VAL A 172 0.38 -5.48 16.86
C VAL A 172 -0.04 -6.95 16.90
N VAL A 173 -0.43 -7.50 18.04
CA VAL A 173 -1.06 -8.84 18.11
C VAL A 173 -2.32 -8.90 17.23
N GLY A 174 -3.13 -7.85 17.23
CA GLY A 174 -4.28 -7.75 16.35
C GLY A 174 -3.91 -7.73 14.87
N HIS A 175 -2.90 -6.94 14.46
CA HIS A 175 -2.37 -6.97 13.09
C HIS A 175 -1.84 -8.35 12.69
N ASN A 176 -1.09 -9.01 13.58
CA ASN A 176 -0.53 -10.33 13.32
C ASN A 176 -1.64 -11.37 13.14
N ASN A 177 -2.66 -11.35 14.00
CA ASN A 177 -3.85 -12.17 13.84
C ASN A 177 -4.53 -11.91 12.50
N PHE A 178 -4.74 -10.64 12.16
CA PHE A 178 -5.36 -10.22 10.92
C PHE A 178 -4.60 -10.71 9.69
N ALA A 179 -3.29 -10.45 9.62
CA ALA A 179 -2.43 -10.83 8.50
C ALA A 179 -2.39 -12.34 8.27
N HIS A 180 -2.46 -13.15 9.33
CA HIS A 180 -2.48 -14.61 9.21
C HIS A 180 -3.85 -15.18 8.85
N THR A 181 -4.94 -14.51 9.22
CA THR A 181 -6.31 -14.97 8.98
C THR A 181 -6.90 -14.41 7.69
N SER A 182 -6.42 -13.25 7.23
CA SER A 182 -6.96 -12.52 6.09
C SER A 182 -7.10 -13.41 4.86
N PHE A 183 -8.25 -13.29 4.18
CA PHE A 183 -8.51 -13.90 2.89
C PHE A 183 -7.37 -13.66 1.89
N PHE A 184 -6.76 -12.47 1.94
CA PHE A 184 -5.74 -12.08 0.97
C PHE A 184 -4.40 -12.77 1.25
N PRO A 185 -3.89 -13.61 0.32
CA PRO A 185 -2.61 -14.29 0.50
C PRO A 185 -1.41 -13.35 0.49
N HIS A 186 -1.57 -12.12 -0.01
CA HIS A 186 -0.53 -11.10 -0.13
C HIS A 186 0.24 -10.83 1.17
N TYR A 187 -0.45 -10.87 2.31
CA TYR A 187 0.17 -10.74 3.64
C TYR A 187 1.21 -11.81 3.97
N ARG A 188 1.20 -12.93 3.23
CA ARG A 188 1.95 -14.16 3.53
C ARG A 188 2.82 -14.61 2.35
N ILE A 189 3.03 -13.77 1.33
CA ILE A 189 3.85 -14.13 0.16
C ILE A 189 5.33 -14.15 0.52
N ALA A 190 5.79 -13.18 1.29
CA ALA A 190 7.19 -13.02 1.66
C ALA A 190 7.34 -12.19 2.94
N HIS A 191 8.49 -12.32 3.60
CA HIS A 191 8.88 -11.42 4.69
C HIS A 191 9.58 -10.20 4.09
N VAL A 192 8.95 -9.02 4.15
CA VAL A 192 9.41 -7.81 3.44
C VAL A 192 10.84 -7.43 3.82
N ILE A 193 11.16 -7.47 5.11
CA ILE A 193 12.48 -7.14 5.65
C ILE A 193 13.57 -8.09 5.13
N ASP A 194 13.28 -9.39 5.04
CA ASP A 194 14.23 -10.36 4.51
C ASP A 194 14.49 -10.12 3.02
N GLU A 195 13.44 -9.78 2.26
CA GLU A 195 13.57 -9.52 0.83
C GLU A 195 14.30 -8.20 0.57
N GLN A 196 14.13 -7.19 1.43
CA GLN A 196 14.94 -5.96 1.41
C GLN A 196 16.41 -6.26 1.66
N LEU A 197 16.74 -7.02 2.69
CA LEU A 197 18.12 -7.39 3.00
C LEU A 197 18.76 -8.24 1.88
N LYS A 198 18.00 -9.15 1.27
CA LYS A 198 18.47 -9.93 0.11
C LYS A 198 18.70 -9.05 -1.11
N LEU A 199 17.80 -8.12 -1.39
CA LEU A 199 17.94 -7.16 -2.50
C LEU A 199 19.15 -6.26 -2.29
N ASP A 200 19.34 -5.78 -1.08
CA ASP A 200 20.46 -4.94 -0.69
C ASP A 200 21.82 -5.64 -0.89
N ARG A 201 21.94 -6.90 -0.43
CA ARG A 201 23.14 -7.74 -0.67
C ARG A 201 23.33 -8.07 -2.16
N LEU A 202 22.25 -8.26 -2.89
CA LEU A 202 22.31 -8.48 -4.34
C LEU A 202 22.87 -7.23 -5.02
N LEU A 203 22.36 -6.04 -4.73
CA LEU A 203 22.83 -4.78 -5.32
C LEU A 203 24.32 -4.52 -5.05
N GLU A 204 24.78 -4.83 -3.85
CA GLU A 204 26.21 -4.76 -3.47
C GLU A 204 27.11 -5.60 -4.39
N GLN A 205 26.73 -6.86 -4.62
CA GLN A 205 27.42 -7.74 -5.56
C GLN A 205 27.35 -7.19 -6.98
N LEU A 206 26.17 -6.73 -7.41
CA LEU A 206 25.96 -6.27 -8.78
C LEU A 206 26.73 -5.01 -9.13
N TYR A 207 26.81 -4.03 -8.23
CA TYR A 207 27.63 -2.82 -8.48
C TYR A 207 29.13 -3.09 -8.53
N THR A 208 29.56 -4.23 -8.01
CA THR A 208 30.96 -4.68 -8.07
C THR A 208 31.23 -5.48 -9.35
N GLU A 209 30.28 -6.31 -9.76
CA GLU A 209 30.46 -7.26 -10.87
C GLU A 209 30.01 -6.74 -12.26
N TYR A 210 29.09 -5.77 -12.29
CA TYR A 210 28.46 -5.25 -13.51
C TYR A 210 28.59 -3.73 -13.63
N ASP A 211 28.20 -3.19 -14.78
CA ASP A 211 28.10 -1.76 -15.00
C ASP A 211 27.08 -1.13 -14.04
N LYS A 212 27.53 -0.16 -13.23
CA LYS A 212 26.69 0.44 -12.19
C LYS A 212 25.46 1.14 -12.75
N ASP A 213 25.61 1.81 -13.90
CA ASP A 213 24.51 2.53 -14.55
C ASP A 213 23.48 1.54 -15.12
N GLU A 214 23.90 0.39 -15.66
CA GLU A 214 22.99 -0.68 -16.07
C GLU A 214 22.16 -1.21 -14.89
N VAL A 215 22.81 -1.51 -13.76
CA VAL A 215 22.15 -2.04 -12.55
C VAL A 215 21.16 -1.00 -11.99
N ALA A 216 21.58 0.25 -11.84
CA ALA A 216 20.76 1.32 -11.31
C ALA A 216 19.57 1.66 -12.23
N ARG A 217 19.77 1.69 -13.55
CA ARG A 217 18.67 1.87 -14.53
C ARG A 217 17.65 0.75 -14.44
N PHE A 218 18.09 -0.51 -14.34
CA PHE A 218 17.17 -1.63 -14.22
C PHE A 218 16.35 -1.54 -12.93
N TYR A 219 16.97 -1.17 -11.81
CA TYR A 219 16.26 -0.90 -10.55
C TYR A 219 15.18 0.19 -10.71
N LEU A 220 15.51 1.31 -11.36
CA LEU A 220 14.56 2.40 -11.64
C LEU A 220 13.39 1.98 -12.55
N PHE A 221 13.67 1.16 -13.57
CA PHE A 221 12.60 0.57 -14.37
C PHE A 221 11.70 -0.29 -13.49
N MET A 222 12.27 -1.18 -12.68
CA MET A 222 11.47 -2.04 -11.80
C MET A 222 10.62 -1.23 -10.81
N GLN A 223 11.15 -0.16 -10.20
CA GLN A 223 10.37 0.78 -9.37
C GLN A 223 9.15 1.33 -10.11
N THR A 224 9.31 1.68 -11.39
CA THR A 224 8.22 2.16 -12.25
C THR A 224 7.15 1.10 -12.49
N LEU A 225 7.53 -0.19 -12.47
CA LEU A 225 6.64 -1.31 -12.76
C LEU A 225 5.93 -1.90 -11.53
N LEU A 226 6.38 -1.61 -10.30
CA LEU A 226 5.75 -2.10 -9.06
C LEU A 226 4.22 -1.87 -8.98
N PRO A 227 3.65 -0.76 -9.50
CA PRO A 227 2.21 -0.52 -9.51
C PRO A 227 1.41 -1.43 -10.47
N LEU A 228 2.06 -2.23 -11.31
CA LEU A 228 1.41 -3.16 -12.25
C LEU A 228 0.97 -4.48 -11.58
N GLN A 229 0.88 -4.49 -10.25
CA GLN A 229 0.17 -5.51 -9.47
C GLN A 229 -1.34 -5.26 -9.54
N ASP A 230 -2.13 -6.29 -9.22
CA ASP A 230 -3.59 -6.15 -9.16
C ASP A 230 -4.05 -5.44 -7.88
N PHE A 231 -3.96 -4.11 -7.85
CA PHE A 231 -4.54 -3.29 -6.78
C PHE A 231 -6.06 -3.18 -6.85
N TYR A 232 -6.70 -3.60 -7.94
CA TYR A 232 -8.14 -3.47 -8.11
C TYR A 232 -8.90 -4.58 -7.38
N SER A 233 -8.52 -5.83 -7.56
CA SER A 233 -9.13 -6.97 -6.85
C SER A 233 -8.27 -7.52 -5.72
N ALA A 234 -6.99 -7.14 -5.66
CA ALA A 234 -6.01 -7.80 -4.80
C ALA A 234 -6.06 -9.33 -4.99
N TYR A 235 -6.24 -9.78 -6.23
CA TYR A 235 -6.10 -11.17 -6.60
C TYR A 235 -4.65 -11.46 -6.95
N TYR A 236 -3.99 -12.30 -6.15
CA TYR A 236 -2.60 -12.67 -6.39
C TYR A 236 -2.50 -13.82 -7.38
N GLN A 237 -1.73 -13.65 -8.45
CA GLN A 237 -1.28 -14.76 -9.28
C GLN A 237 0.24 -14.93 -9.18
N PRO A 238 0.71 -16.10 -8.74
CA PRO A 238 2.14 -16.34 -8.55
C PRO A 238 2.86 -16.44 -9.90
N PRO A 239 4.13 -15.99 -10.00
CA PRO A 239 4.90 -16.00 -11.25
C PRO A 239 4.94 -17.36 -11.97
N GLU A 240 4.89 -18.47 -11.23
CA GLU A 240 4.92 -19.84 -11.74
C GLU A 240 3.75 -20.16 -12.68
N GLU A 241 2.60 -19.47 -12.53
CA GLU A 241 1.45 -19.62 -13.44
C GLU A 241 1.72 -19.03 -14.83
N PHE A 242 2.65 -18.08 -14.91
CA PHE A 242 2.99 -17.34 -16.12
C PHE A 242 4.22 -17.87 -16.83
N VAL A 243 4.83 -18.96 -16.35
CA VAL A 243 5.91 -19.64 -17.09
C VAL A 243 5.31 -20.33 -18.32
N PRO A 244 5.82 -20.07 -19.54
CA PRO A 244 5.35 -20.75 -20.75
C PRO A 244 5.46 -22.27 -20.57
N LYS A 245 4.32 -22.98 -20.66
CA LYS A 245 4.33 -24.45 -20.57
C LYS A 245 5.00 -25.03 -21.81
N THR A 246 5.85 -26.03 -21.64
CA THR A 246 6.46 -26.78 -22.75
C THR A 246 5.40 -27.28 -23.75
N PRO A 247 5.75 -27.44 -25.04
CA PRO A 247 4.81 -27.82 -26.10
C PRO A 247 3.93 -29.04 -25.77
N GLU A 248 4.46 -30.00 -25.01
CA GLU A 248 3.75 -31.21 -24.59
C GLU A 248 2.49 -30.95 -23.76
N LYS A 249 2.47 -29.92 -22.89
CA LYS A 249 1.30 -29.55 -22.08
C LYS A 249 0.35 -28.59 -22.80
N ALA A 250 0.82 -27.85 -23.81
CA ALA A 250 -0.01 -27.01 -24.68
C ALA A 250 -0.87 -27.85 -25.67
N ASN A 251 -0.42 -29.07 -25.98
CA ASN A 251 -1.03 -29.95 -26.99
C ASN A 251 -2.45 -30.46 -26.67
N ILE A 252 -2.90 -30.47 -25.41
CA ILE A 252 -4.25 -30.95 -25.05
C ILE A 252 -5.32 -29.93 -25.48
N SER A 253 -5.05 -28.63 -25.26
CA SER A 253 -5.91 -27.52 -25.72
C SER A 253 -5.89 -27.37 -27.24
N TYR A 254 -4.73 -27.58 -27.84
CA TYR A 254 -4.54 -27.49 -29.29
C TYR A 254 -5.39 -28.52 -30.04
N LYS A 255 -5.44 -29.78 -29.57
CA LYS A 255 -6.25 -30.84 -30.21
C LYS A 255 -7.75 -30.56 -30.16
N GLN A 256 -8.27 -29.93 -29.11
CA GLN A 256 -9.69 -29.56 -29.01
C GLN A 256 -10.05 -28.36 -29.90
N GLN A 257 -9.18 -27.36 -30.00
CA GLN A 257 -9.41 -26.17 -30.83
C GLN A 257 -9.32 -26.47 -32.33
N VAL A 258 -8.39 -27.34 -32.75
CA VAL A 258 -8.27 -27.78 -34.15
C VAL A 258 -9.51 -28.54 -34.63
N GLN A 259 -10.21 -29.26 -33.74
CA GLN A 259 -11.49 -29.92 -34.06
C GLN A 259 -12.66 -28.95 -34.27
N SER A 260 -12.54 -27.69 -33.82
CA SER A 260 -13.59 -26.66 -33.93
C SER A 260 -13.44 -25.71 -35.12
N GLY A 261 -12.46 -25.91 -36.01
CA GLY A 261 -12.24 -25.08 -37.20
C GLY A 261 -11.64 -23.68 -36.93
N GLN A 262 -11.39 -23.32 -35.66
CA GLN A 262 -10.66 -22.12 -35.29
C GLN A 262 -9.15 -22.40 -35.37
N LYS A 263 -8.37 -21.53 -36.04
CA LYS A 263 -6.90 -21.57 -35.93
C LYS A 263 -6.51 -21.22 -34.49
N PRO A 264 -6.00 -22.16 -33.67
CA PRO A 264 -5.63 -21.84 -32.30
C PRO A 264 -4.44 -20.88 -32.31
N ARG A 265 -4.67 -19.61 -31.95
CA ARG A 265 -3.56 -18.76 -31.50
C ARG A 265 -3.19 -19.26 -30.11
N LEU A 266 -1.97 -19.80 -29.97
CA LEU A 266 -1.36 -20.10 -28.68
C LEU A 266 -1.09 -18.77 -27.96
N ARG A 267 -2.10 -18.24 -27.27
CA ARG A 267 -2.00 -17.04 -26.45
C ARG A 267 -1.29 -17.37 -25.14
N HIS A 268 -0.40 -16.49 -24.71
CA HIS A 268 0.25 -16.57 -23.39
C HIS A 268 0.17 -15.20 -22.70
N PRO A 269 -0.39 -15.09 -21.48
CA PRO A 269 -1.04 -16.13 -20.69
C PRO A 269 -2.34 -16.67 -21.32
N LYS A 270 -2.82 -17.82 -20.83
CA LYS A 270 -4.05 -18.46 -21.37
C LYS A 270 -5.28 -17.54 -21.34
N SER A 271 -5.37 -16.74 -20.29
CA SER A 271 -6.41 -15.72 -20.11
C SER A 271 -5.73 -14.40 -19.78
N PRO A 272 -6.29 -13.25 -20.21
CA PRO A 272 -5.79 -11.95 -19.79
C PRO A 272 -5.74 -11.82 -18.26
N THR A 273 -4.77 -11.05 -17.76
CA THR A 273 -4.55 -10.89 -16.32
C THR A 273 -4.19 -9.45 -15.95
N GLU A 274 -4.69 -8.99 -14.82
CA GLU A 274 -4.32 -7.76 -14.12
C GLU A 274 -2.99 -7.91 -13.34
N ASN A 275 -2.49 -9.14 -13.13
CA ASN A 275 -1.20 -9.43 -12.48
C ASN A 275 -0.03 -9.23 -13.46
N VAL A 276 0.07 -8.04 -14.04
CA VAL A 276 1.02 -7.74 -15.12
C VAL A 276 2.46 -7.83 -14.60
N LEU A 277 2.75 -7.33 -13.39
CA LEU A 277 4.10 -7.38 -12.82
C LEU A 277 4.64 -8.83 -12.70
N THR A 278 3.89 -9.73 -12.05
CA THR A 278 4.33 -11.12 -11.85
C THR A 278 4.42 -11.87 -13.18
N ALA A 279 3.50 -11.60 -14.11
CA ALA A 279 3.56 -12.16 -15.46
C ALA A 279 4.82 -11.72 -16.21
N MET A 280 5.19 -10.44 -16.15
CA MET A 280 6.39 -9.92 -16.79
C MET A 280 7.65 -10.55 -16.19
N ILE A 281 7.75 -10.62 -14.85
CA ILE A 281 8.89 -11.25 -14.15
C ILE A 281 9.09 -12.71 -14.57
N ALA A 282 7.99 -13.45 -14.70
CA ALA A 282 8.03 -14.85 -15.14
C ALA A 282 8.51 -15.02 -16.59
N ASN A 283 8.37 -13.98 -17.42
CA ASN A 283 8.67 -14.00 -18.85
C ASN A 283 9.85 -13.09 -19.23
N LEU A 284 10.66 -12.67 -18.25
CA LEU A 284 11.92 -11.96 -18.50
C LEU A 284 12.81 -12.78 -19.47
N PRO A 285 13.52 -12.13 -20.40
CA PRO A 285 14.36 -12.82 -21.38
C PRO A 285 15.36 -13.78 -20.74
N GLU A 286 15.44 -15.02 -21.23
CA GLU A 286 16.38 -16.03 -20.73
C GLU A 286 17.85 -15.67 -21.01
N HIS A 287 18.10 -14.84 -22.02
CA HIS A 287 19.44 -14.32 -22.35
C HIS A 287 19.82 -13.08 -21.53
N GLY A 288 18.90 -12.55 -20.72
CA GLY A 288 19.23 -11.51 -19.74
C GLY A 288 20.14 -12.04 -18.65
N HIS A 289 20.86 -11.15 -17.97
CA HIS A 289 21.67 -11.56 -16.85
C HIS A 289 20.79 -12.14 -15.73
N PRO A 290 21.15 -13.29 -15.12
CA PRO A 290 20.34 -13.93 -14.07
C PRO A 290 19.98 -13.02 -12.89
N TRP A 291 20.76 -11.96 -12.67
CA TRP A 291 20.52 -10.98 -11.63
C TRP A 291 19.28 -10.11 -11.85
N MET A 292 18.92 -9.81 -13.10
CA MET A 292 17.74 -8.98 -13.41
C MET A 292 16.47 -9.64 -12.90
N LYS A 293 16.34 -10.96 -13.11
CA LYS A 293 15.21 -11.74 -12.59
C LYS A 293 15.21 -11.82 -11.07
N GLN A 294 16.39 -11.96 -10.45
CA GLN A 294 16.51 -11.99 -8.98
C GLN A 294 16.11 -10.65 -8.36
N MET A 295 16.64 -9.54 -8.88
CA MET A 295 16.29 -8.18 -8.46
C MET A 295 14.79 -7.93 -8.59
N ALA A 296 14.23 -8.21 -9.77
CA ALA A 296 12.81 -8.02 -10.02
C ALA A 296 11.93 -8.87 -9.09
N THR A 297 12.35 -10.09 -8.76
CA THR A 297 11.64 -10.98 -7.83
C THR A 297 11.64 -10.43 -6.41
N HIS A 298 12.79 -9.96 -5.91
CA HIS A 298 12.85 -9.36 -4.56
C HIS A 298 12.00 -8.10 -4.47
N MET A 299 12.12 -7.19 -5.45
CA MET A 299 11.33 -5.95 -5.47
C MET A 299 9.82 -6.22 -5.53
N ALA A 300 9.38 -7.20 -6.33
CA ALA A 300 7.96 -7.57 -6.38
C ALA A 300 7.46 -8.18 -5.07
N LYS A 301 8.29 -8.98 -4.38
CA LYS A 301 7.93 -9.53 -3.06
C LYS A 301 7.86 -8.45 -1.98
N MET A 302 8.76 -7.47 -2.00
CA MET A 302 8.74 -6.33 -1.08
C MET A 302 7.45 -5.51 -1.19
N ALA A 303 6.98 -5.28 -2.42
CA ALA A 303 5.72 -4.56 -2.67
C ALA A 303 4.48 -5.46 -2.63
N GLY A 304 4.67 -6.78 -2.47
CA GLY A 304 3.64 -7.79 -2.68
C GLY A 304 2.49 -7.74 -1.68
N PHE A 305 2.70 -7.24 -0.47
CA PHE A 305 1.64 -7.16 0.55
C PHE A 305 0.65 -6.01 0.29
N GLN A 306 1.07 -4.99 -0.47
CA GLN A 306 0.36 -3.72 -0.58
C GLN A 306 -1.05 -3.86 -1.16
N PRO A 307 -1.30 -4.66 -2.22
CA PRO A 307 -2.67 -4.84 -2.72
C PRO A 307 -3.64 -5.28 -1.64
N ALA A 308 -3.26 -6.18 -0.73
CA ALA A 308 -4.15 -6.54 0.38
C ALA A 308 -4.36 -5.39 1.36
N LEU A 309 -3.29 -4.70 1.76
CA LEU A 309 -3.39 -3.61 2.72
C LEU A 309 -4.41 -2.55 2.28
N VAL A 310 -4.43 -2.17 1.01
CA VAL A 310 -5.37 -1.14 0.54
C VAL A 310 -6.83 -1.62 0.48
N HIS A 311 -7.06 -2.94 0.50
CA HIS A 311 -8.42 -3.51 0.52
C HIS A 311 -8.93 -3.81 1.93
N THR A 312 -8.06 -3.80 2.94
CA THR A 312 -8.39 -4.18 4.31
C THR A 312 -7.93 -3.19 5.36
N GLN A 313 -7.52 -1.98 4.98
CA GLN A 313 -6.96 -0.99 5.90
C GLN A 313 -7.91 -0.68 7.05
N VAL A 314 -9.19 -0.40 6.77
CA VAL A 314 -10.18 -0.04 7.80
C VAL A 314 -10.43 -1.22 8.74
N MET A 315 -10.61 -2.41 8.18
CA MET A 315 -10.87 -3.62 8.95
C MET A 315 -9.65 -4.03 9.79
N ASN A 316 -8.44 -3.93 9.23
CA ASN A 316 -7.16 -4.26 9.88
C ASN A 316 -6.85 -3.31 11.03
N GLU A 317 -6.79 -1.99 10.77
CA GLU A 317 -6.52 -0.99 11.82
C GLU A 317 -7.59 -1.04 12.91
N GLY A 318 -8.86 -1.14 12.50
CA GLY A 318 -9.96 -1.29 13.45
C GLY A 318 -9.90 -2.58 14.28
N TRP A 319 -9.46 -3.69 13.68
CA TRP A 319 -9.32 -4.96 14.38
C TRP A 319 -8.18 -4.88 15.38
N ALA A 320 -7.05 -4.30 14.99
CA ALA A 320 -5.91 -4.09 15.87
C ALA A 320 -6.26 -3.25 17.09
N THR A 321 -6.91 -2.09 16.90
CA THR A 321 -7.42 -1.26 18.00
C THR A 321 -8.48 -1.97 18.84
N PHE A 322 -9.39 -2.73 18.21
CA PHE A 322 -10.40 -3.49 18.95
C PHE A 322 -9.78 -4.58 19.83
N MET A 323 -8.79 -5.31 19.30
CA MET A 323 -8.07 -6.37 20.01
C MET A 323 -7.23 -5.82 21.14
N GLU A 324 -6.59 -4.68 20.93
CA GLU A 324 -5.87 -3.94 21.95
C GLU A 324 -6.72 -3.65 23.19
N ALA A 325 -7.91 -3.07 23.00
CA ALA A 325 -8.84 -2.83 24.10
C ALA A 325 -9.45 -4.12 24.67
N LEU A 326 -9.58 -5.19 23.87
CA LEU A 326 -10.15 -6.46 24.32
C LEU A 326 -9.16 -7.26 25.16
N ILE A 327 -7.91 -7.42 24.72
CA ILE A 327 -6.87 -8.22 25.39
C ILE A 327 -6.64 -7.70 26.81
N VAL A 328 -6.52 -6.38 26.98
CA VAL A 328 -6.29 -5.72 28.27
C VAL A 328 -7.37 -6.07 29.31
N LYS A 329 -8.62 -6.34 28.89
CA LYS A 329 -9.71 -6.71 29.82
C LYS A 329 -9.43 -7.99 30.58
N HIS A 330 -8.58 -8.86 30.03
CA HIS A 330 -8.29 -10.19 30.54
C HIS A 330 -6.89 -10.29 31.14
N MET A 331 -6.24 -9.14 31.39
CA MET A 331 -4.93 -9.05 32.04
C MET A 331 -5.07 -8.46 33.44
N GLU A 332 -4.81 -9.24 34.48
CA GLU A 332 -5.06 -8.85 35.88
C GLU A 332 -4.31 -7.57 36.27
N ASP A 333 -3.04 -7.44 35.87
CA ASP A 333 -2.21 -6.27 36.20
C ASP A 333 -2.60 -5.00 35.40
N TYR A 334 -3.31 -5.15 34.28
CA TYR A 334 -3.60 -4.06 33.33
C TYR A 334 -5.10 -3.71 33.24
N HIS A 335 -6.00 -4.55 33.76
CA HIS A 335 -7.44 -4.28 33.85
C HIS A 335 -7.76 -3.34 35.03
N ASN A 336 -7.21 -2.13 35.00
CA ASN A 336 -7.42 -1.13 36.06
C ASN A 336 -7.69 0.26 35.48
N ILE A 337 -8.37 1.11 36.26
CA ILE A 337 -8.80 2.45 35.81
C ILE A 337 -7.62 3.34 35.37
N ASN A 338 -6.44 3.18 35.98
CA ASN A 338 -5.27 3.99 35.62
C ASN A 338 -4.78 3.64 34.22
N TYR A 339 -4.75 2.34 33.88
CA TYR A 339 -4.44 1.90 32.53
C TYR A 339 -5.48 2.41 31.53
N TRP A 340 -6.79 2.30 31.82
CA TRP A 340 -7.84 2.82 30.94
C TRP A 340 -7.77 4.34 30.74
N ILE A 341 -7.43 5.12 31.77
CA ILE A 341 -7.25 6.58 31.64
C ILE A 341 -6.07 6.90 30.72
N GLN A 342 -5.02 6.08 30.73
CA GLN A 342 -3.87 6.26 29.85
C GLN A 342 -4.17 5.78 28.43
N GLU A 343 -4.88 4.66 28.29
CA GLU A 343 -5.40 4.16 27.02
C GLU A 343 -6.20 5.26 26.32
N LEU A 344 -7.15 5.92 27.00
CA LEU A 344 -7.88 7.07 26.44
C LEU A 344 -7.02 8.24 25.96
N LYS A 345 -5.77 8.38 26.45
CA LYS A 345 -4.82 9.41 25.98
C LYS A 345 -4.06 8.99 24.73
N PHE A 346 -3.88 7.69 24.54
CA PHE A 346 -3.09 7.11 23.45
C PHE A 346 -3.96 6.58 22.30
N SER A 347 -5.20 6.21 22.58
CA SER A 347 -6.13 5.65 21.59
C SER A 347 -6.80 6.71 20.73
N HIS A 348 -7.10 6.34 19.48
CA HIS A 348 -7.87 7.13 18.50
C HIS A 348 -9.34 7.41 18.90
N HIS A 349 -9.72 7.13 20.15
CA HIS A 349 -11.07 7.31 20.67
C HIS A 349 -11.39 8.75 21.11
N GLY A 350 -10.38 9.58 21.36
CA GLY A 350 -10.54 10.90 22.00
C GLY A 350 -10.61 12.12 21.08
N GLU A 351 -10.13 12.02 19.84
CA GLU A 351 -10.10 13.15 18.90
C GLU A 351 -11.36 13.21 18.02
N LYS A 352 -11.62 14.37 17.39
CA LYS A 352 -12.83 14.62 16.61
C LYS A 352 -13.09 13.44 15.64
N PRO A 353 -14.27 12.80 15.67
CA PRO A 353 -14.55 11.65 14.82
C PRO A 353 -14.36 12.03 13.37
N ASN A 354 -13.30 11.52 12.75
CA ASN A 354 -13.06 11.70 11.33
C ASN A 354 -13.50 10.43 10.61
N ILE A 355 -14.52 10.56 9.77
CA ILE A 355 -15.12 9.43 9.08
C ILE A 355 -14.17 8.78 8.07
N THR A 356 -13.10 9.49 7.67
CA THR A 356 -12.04 8.99 6.78
C THR A 356 -10.90 8.30 7.55
N ASP A 357 -10.88 8.39 8.88
CA ASP A 357 -9.86 7.74 9.70
C ASP A 357 -10.13 6.23 9.77
N PRO A 358 -9.23 5.37 9.26
CA PRO A 358 -9.42 3.93 9.26
C PRO A 358 -9.49 3.35 10.67
N TYR A 359 -8.76 3.90 11.66
CA TYR A 359 -8.79 3.43 13.04
C TYR A 359 -10.17 3.65 13.66
N TRP A 360 -10.65 4.90 13.59
CA TRP A 360 -11.94 5.29 14.14
C TRP A 360 -13.10 4.55 13.44
N MET A 361 -13.11 4.54 12.11
CA MET A 361 -14.18 3.86 11.36
C MET A 361 -14.16 2.34 11.59
N GLY A 362 -12.96 1.75 11.61
CA GLY A 362 -12.76 0.33 11.83
C GLY A 362 -13.24 -0.12 13.19
N VAL A 363 -12.81 0.57 14.26
CA VAL A 363 -13.18 0.20 15.64
C VAL A 363 -14.68 0.39 15.89
N GLU A 364 -15.29 1.46 15.36
CA GLU A 364 -16.74 1.68 15.42
C GLU A 364 -17.51 0.55 14.72
N THR A 365 -17.02 0.12 13.56
CA THR A 365 -17.63 -0.99 12.80
C THR A 365 -17.52 -2.30 13.57
N TRP A 366 -16.35 -2.62 14.13
CA TRP A 366 -16.15 -3.81 14.98
C TRP A 366 -17.01 -3.79 16.24
N GLN A 367 -17.17 -2.64 16.90
CA GLN A 367 -18.04 -2.50 18.06
C GLN A 367 -19.51 -2.78 17.73
N VAL A 368 -20.02 -2.32 16.60
CA VAL A 368 -21.38 -2.66 16.17
C VAL A 368 -21.51 -4.17 15.92
N ILE A 369 -20.53 -4.78 15.25
CA ILE A 369 -20.51 -6.23 14.98
C ILE A 369 -20.47 -7.03 16.29
N TYR A 370 -19.62 -6.63 17.24
CA TYR A 370 -19.51 -7.24 18.56
C TYR A 370 -20.84 -7.13 19.33
N ASN A 371 -21.46 -5.96 19.35
CA ASN A 371 -22.75 -5.77 20.02
C ASN A 371 -23.85 -6.64 19.42
N LYS A 372 -23.90 -6.77 18.08
CA LYS A 372 -24.81 -7.69 17.39
C LYS A 372 -24.49 -9.14 17.69
N PHE A 373 -23.23 -9.49 17.83
CA PHE A 373 -22.80 -10.84 18.20
C PHE A 373 -23.31 -11.20 19.60
N ILE A 374 -23.07 -10.35 20.59
CA ILE A 374 -23.50 -10.56 21.98
C ILE A 374 -25.03 -10.59 22.11
N LYS A 375 -25.74 -9.72 21.39
CA LYS A 375 -27.22 -9.74 21.33
C LYS A 375 -27.78 -10.87 20.47
N GLY A 376 -26.91 -11.52 19.69
CA GLY A 376 -27.27 -12.62 18.83
C GLY A 376 -28.08 -12.25 17.57
N GLU A 377 -28.07 -10.99 17.19
CA GLU A 377 -28.75 -10.46 16.01
C GLU A 377 -28.11 -10.99 14.71
N THR A 378 -28.89 -11.50 13.76
CA THR A 378 -28.36 -12.02 12.49
C THR A 378 -27.51 -10.98 11.74
N LEU A 379 -26.26 -11.35 11.39
CA LEU A 379 -25.44 -10.59 10.45
C LEU A 379 -25.67 -11.10 9.03
N LEU A 380 -26.01 -10.19 8.13
CA LEU A 380 -26.27 -10.49 6.72
C LEU A 380 -25.06 -10.09 5.86
N ASN A 381 -24.42 -11.06 5.22
CA ASN A 381 -23.56 -10.77 4.08
C ASN A 381 -24.37 -10.90 2.78
N LYS A 382 -25.03 -9.81 2.38
CA LYS A 382 -25.89 -9.79 1.17
C LYS A 382 -25.16 -10.08 -0.15
N ASN A 383 -23.82 -10.10 -0.18
CA ASN A 383 -23.05 -10.33 -1.41
C ASN A 383 -22.69 -11.81 -1.62
N ILE A 384 -22.74 -12.66 -0.58
CA ILE A 384 -22.46 -14.11 -0.68
C ILE A 384 -23.76 -14.94 -0.74
N ASN A 385 -24.93 -14.31 -0.62
CA ASN A 385 -26.24 -14.99 -0.46
C ASN A 385 -26.30 -15.98 0.72
N ASP A 386 -25.34 -15.90 1.64
CA ASP A 386 -25.25 -16.72 2.84
C ASP A 386 -25.30 -15.87 4.10
N TYR A 387 -25.94 -16.39 5.14
CA TYR A 387 -25.85 -15.86 6.49
C TYR A 387 -24.43 -16.12 7.01
N LEU A 388 -23.82 -15.16 7.72
CA LEU A 388 -22.59 -15.47 8.46
C LEU A 388 -22.94 -16.54 9.49
N SER A 389 -22.20 -17.66 9.46
CA SER A 389 -22.49 -18.81 10.32
C SER A 389 -22.21 -18.40 11.77
N ARG A 390 -23.27 -18.24 12.56
CA ARG A 390 -23.17 -17.86 13.98
C ARG A 390 -23.38 -19.10 14.85
N PRO A 391 -22.61 -19.27 15.92
CA PRO A 391 -23.04 -20.10 17.05
C PRO A 391 -24.41 -19.62 17.55
N TYR A 392 -25.27 -20.54 18.01
CA TYR A 392 -26.59 -20.17 18.52
C TYR A 392 -26.44 -19.37 19.84
N ILE A 393 -27.18 -18.28 20.00
CA ILE A 393 -27.04 -17.31 21.11
C ILE A 393 -27.12 -17.98 22.49
N ALA A 394 -27.96 -19.01 22.63
CA ALA A 394 -28.13 -19.75 23.88
C ALA A 394 -26.92 -20.63 24.25
N GLU A 395 -25.92 -20.74 23.36
CA GLU A 395 -24.68 -21.48 23.57
C GLU A 395 -23.50 -20.56 23.95
N LEU A 396 -23.68 -19.22 23.92
CA LEU A 396 -22.63 -18.31 24.35
C LEU A 396 -22.40 -18.41 25.86
N PRO A 397 -21.15 -18.62 26.31
CA PRO A 397 -20.85 -18.76 27.73
C PRO A 397 -21.27 -17.53 28.55
N LEU A 398 -21.61 -17.74 29.83
CA LEU A 398 -21.84 -16.61 30.75
C LEU A 398 -20.54 -15.89 31.13
N ASP A 399 -19.42 -16.60 31.03
CA ASP A 399 -18.06 -16.12 31.25
C ASP A 399 -17.62 -15.17 30.13
N GLN A 400 -17.10 -14.00 30.52
CA GLN A 400 -16.76 -12.93 29.57
C GLN A 400 -15.56 -13.32 28.68
N GLU A 401 -14.52 -13.94 29.23
CA GLU A 401 -13.34 -14.39 28.48
C GLU A 401 -13.77 -15.38 27.38
N LYS A 402 -14.60 -16.36 27.73
CA LYS A 402 -15.11 -17.32 26.75
C LYS A 402 -16.04 -16.70 25.69
N ARG A 403 -16.80 -15.65 26.02
CA ARG A 403 -17.58 -14.90 25.02
C ARG A 403 -16.68 -14.15 24.04
N ASP A 404 -15.66 -13.49 24.57
CA ASP A 404 -14.70 -12.75 23.76
C ASP A 404 -13.90 -13.70 22.86
N ALA A 405 -13.49 -14.85 23.37
CA ALA A 405 -12.88 -15.92 22.57
C ALA A 405 -13.83 -16.42 21.45
N ALA A 406 -15.12 -16.61 21.76
CA ALA A 406 -16.10 -17.00 20.75
C ALA A 406 -16.28 -15.92 19.67
N PHE A 407 -16.22 -14.65 20.06
CA PHE A 407 -16.27 -13.54 19.11
C PHE A 407 -15.03 -13.48 18.22
N ILE A 408 -13.83 -13.66 18.77
CA ILE A 408 -12.58 -13.68 18.00
C ILE A 408 -12.61 -14.78 16.95
N ARG A 409 -13.00 -15.99 17.34
CA ARG A 409 -13.21 -17.09 16.40
C ARG A 409 -14.20 -16.74 15.28
N PHE A 410 -15.34 -16.13 15.64
CA PHE A 410 -16.33 -15.69 14.67
C PHE A 410 -15.75 -14.63 13.72
N ALA A 411 -15.02 -13.64 14.23
CA ALA A 411 -14.37 -12.61 13.42
C ALA A 411 -13.36 -13.23 12.46
N ASP A 412 -12.55 -14.17 12.92
CA ASP A 412 -11.57 -14.88 12.10
C ASP A 412 -12.24 -15.71 10.99
N GLU A 413 -13.20 -16.56 11.35
CA GLU A 413 -13.81 -17.55 10.45
C GLU A 413 -14.85 -16.95 9.48
N GLU A 414 -15.51 -15.85 9.84
CA GLU A 414 -16.63 -15.31 9.08
C GLU A 414 -16.38 -13.92 8.48
N ILE A 415 -15.43 -13.16 9.02
CA ILE A 415 -15.20 -11.77 8.61
C ILE A 415 -13.81 -11.63 7.98
N ILE A 416 -12.74 -11.80 8.76
CA ILE A 416 -11.36 -11.54 8.33
C ILE A 416 -10.95 -12.48 7.18
N SER A 417 -11.36 -13.76 7.25
CA SER A 417 -11.05 -14.76 6.22
C SER A 417 -11.94 -14.70 4.97
N LYS A 418 -12.92 -13.77 4.90
CA LYS A 418 -13.92 -13.74 3.80
C LYS A 418 -14.18 -12.37 3.20
N LEU A 419 -13.93 -11.27 3.93
CA LEU A 419 -14.39 -9.94 3.56
C LEU A 419 -13.24 -8.98 3.21
N ASP A 420 -13.53 -8.02 2.34
CA ASP A 420 -12.79 -6.77 2.20
C ASP A 420 -13.43 -5.65 3.05
N ASP A 421 -12.79 -4.48 3.11
CA ASP A 421 -13.31 -3.30 3.83
C ASP A 421 -14.72 -2.90 3.38
N ARG A 422 -15.01 -3.04 2.08
CA ARG A 422 -16.31 -2.67 1.53
C ARG A 422 -17.41 -3.57 2.10
N GLN A 423 -17.19 -4.88 2.08
CA GLN A 423 -18.12 -5.86 2.63
C GLN A 423 -18.20 -5.73 4.16
N PHE A 424 -17.07 -5.52 4.84
CA PHE A 424 -16.98 -5.29 6.27
C PHE A 424 -17.86 -4.12 6.72
N LEU A 425 -17.73 -2.94 6.09
CA LEU A 425 -18.56 -1.76 6.40
C LEU A 425 -20.05 -2.03 6.18
N LYS A 426 -20.41 -2.81 5.16
CA LYS A 426 -21.81 -3.18 4.88
C LYS A 426 -22.39 -4.12 5.94
N VAL A 427 -21.56 -4.95 6.56
CA VAL A 427 -21.96 -5.86 7.64
C VAL A 427 -22.08 -5.13 8.98
N GLY A 428 -21.10 -4.26 9.28
CA GLY A 428 -21.04 -3.59 10.58
C GLY A 428 -21.91 -2.34 10.71
N ILE A 429 -22.04 -1.52 9.66
CA ILE A 429 -22.80 -0.28 9.75
C ILE A 429 -24.31 -0.51 9.52
N ASP A 430 -25.15 -0.02 10.43
CA ASP A 430 -26.60 -0.12 10.36
C ASP A 430 -27.34 1.20 10.64
N GLU A 431 -28.67 1.14 10.55
CA GLU A 431 -29.56 2.30 10.74
C GLU A 431 -29.48 2.85 12.16
N SER A 432 -29.28 1.98 13.15
CA SER A 432 -29.18 2.39 14.56
C SER A 432 -27.90 3.17 14.79
N TRP A 433 -26.77 2.72 14.25
CA TRP A 433 -25.50 3.43 14.35
C TRP A 433 -25.54 4.77 13.61
N ILE A 434 -26.08 4.80 12.39
CA ILE A 434 -26.26 6.04 11.62
C ILE A 434 -27.12 7.06 12.38
N ALA A 435 -28.24 6.61 12.97
CA ALA A 435 -29.11 7.48 13.76
C ALA A 435 -28.40 7.99 15.03
N ASN A 436 -27.71 7.11 15.75
CA ASN A 436 -26.99 7.46 16.97
C ASN A 436 -25.85 8.46 16.73
N LYS A 437 -25.15 8.35 15.59
CA LYS A 437 -24.10 9.29 15.18
C LYS A 437 -24.66 10.52 14.45
N ASN A 438 -25.97 10.60 14.24
CA ASN A 438 -26.67 11.65 13.49
C ASN A 438 -26.05 11.93 12.11
N LEU A 439 -25.68 10.87 11.40
CA LEU A 439 -25.02 10.97 10.10
C LEU A 439 -26.01 11.28 8.97
N ALA A 440 -25.59 12.13 8.05
CA ALA A 440 -26.36 12.52 6.87
C ALA A 440 -25.41 12.88 5.72
N ILE A 441 -25.84 12.63 4.48
CA ILE A 441 -25.19 13.23 3.32
C ILE A 441 -25.73 14.65 3.18
N VAL A 442 -24.81 15.62 3.15
CA VAL A 442 -25.15 17.03 3.03
C VAL A 442 -24.67 17.61 1.70
N ARG A 443 -25.40 18.58 1.19
CA ARG A 443 -24.95 19.44 0.08
C ARG A 443 -24.60 20.79 0.66
N VAL A 444 -23.36 21.22 0.42
CA VAL A 444 -22.88 22.56 0.80
C VAL A 444 -23.24 23.54 -0.31
N HIS A 445 -23.77 24.70 0.06
CA HIS A 445 -24.11 25.80 -0.84
C HIS A 445 -23.05 26.90 -0.74
N PRO A 446 -22.05 26.91 -1.64
CA PRO A 446 -20.95 27.88 -1.58
C PRO A 446 -21.44 29.33 -1.79
N ASN A 447 -22.58 29.49 -2.46
CA ASN A 447 -23.25 30.76 -2.68
C ASN A 447 -24.46 30.87 -1.74
N PRO A 448 -24.41 31.70 -0.68
CA PRO A 448 -25.47 31.76 0.33
C PRO A 448 -26.85 32.11 -0.22
N TRP A 449 -26.92 32.87 -1.32
CA TRP A 449 -28.18 33.22 -1.99
C TRP A 449 -28.85 32.04 -2.70
N GLU A 450 -28.12 30.97 -3.05
CA GLU A 450 -28.73 29.75 -3.62
C GLU A 450 -29.55 28.96 -2.58
N ALA A 451 -29.23 29.16 -1.30
CA ALA A 451 -29.88 28.51 -0.16
C ALA A 451 -30.79 29.45 0.63
N ALA A 452 -30.75 30.77 0.37
CA ALA A 452 -31.42 31.79 1.16
C ALA A 452 -32.95 31.62 1.24
N ASP A 453 -33.58 31.04 0.22
CA ASP A 453 -35.02 30.77 0.22
C ASP A 453 -35.40 29.42 0.88
N LYS A 454 -34.43 28.56 1.19
CA LYS A 454 -34.65 27.17 1.64
C LYS A 454 -34.16 26.87 3.05
N LEU A 455 -33.20 27.65 3.57
CA LEU A 455 -32.56 27.42 4.86
C LEU A 455 -32.72 28.64 5.78
N PRO A 456 -32.85 28.42 7.10
CA PRO A 456 -32.87 29.53 8.06
C PRO A 456 -31.55 30.32 7.99
N PRO A 457 -31.57 31.63 8.30
CA PRO A 457 -30.36 32.42 8.34
C PRO A 457 -29.36 31.84 9.35
N PRO A 458 -28.04 31.84 9.06
CA PRO A 458 -27.04 31.32 9.98
C PRO A 458 -27.03 32.13 11.30
N PRO A 459 -26.56 31.53 12.42
CA PRO A 459 -26.40 32.24 13.67
C PRO A 459 -25.49 33.48 13.50
N PRO A 460 -25.75 34.58 14.22
CA PRO A 460 -24.84 35.74 14.21
C PRO A 460 -23.42 35.31 14.62
N ASN A 461 -22.39 35.80 13.91
CA ASN A 461 -20.96 35.55 14.16
C ASN A 461 -20.43 34.14 13.85
N GLN A 462 -21.05 33.40 12.93
CA GLN A 462 -20.45 32.19 12.38
C GLN A 462 -20.47 32.24 10.84
N ASP A 463 -19.28 32.19 10.22
CA ASP A 463 -19.12 31.99 8.77
C ASP A 463 -19.41 30.52 8.41
N VAL A 464 -20.65 30.09 8.62
CA VAL A 464 -21.09 28.73 8.29
C VAL A 464 -21.66 28.76 6.89
N VAL A 465 -20.99 28.06 5.98
CA VAL A 465 -21.52 27.83 4.63
C VAL A 465 -22.83 27.06 4.75
N PRO A 466 -23.96 27.58 4.24
CA PRO A 466 -25.25 26.91 4.36
C PRO A 466 -25.20 25.52 3.73
N TRP A 467 -25.84 24.54 4.36
CA TRP A 467 -25.90 23.17 3.87
C TRP A 467 -27.29 22.57 4.07
N GLU A 468 -27.72 21.74 3.11
CA GLU A 468 -28.99 21.00 3.19
C GLU A 468 -28.71 19.50 3.34
N ILE A 469 -29.57 18.80 4.09
CA ILE A 469 -29.53 17.34 4.18
C ILE A 469 -30.10 16.76 2.89
N VAL A 470 -29.28 16.05 2.14
CA VAL A 470 -29.68 15.35 0.91
C VAL A 470 -30.36 14.04 1.24
N THR A 471 -29.80 13.27 2.19
CA THR A 471 -30.36 11.97 2.58
C THR A 471 -29.83 11.48 3.93
N ARG A 472 -30.65 10.69 4.62
CA ARG A 472 -30.27 9.83 5.76
C ARG A 472 -30.44 8.34 5.48
N ASP A 473 -30.73 7.99 4.23
CA ASP A 473 -30.86 6.61 3.77
C ASP A 473 -29.57 5.82 4.04
N LYS A 474 -29.70 4.66 4.70
CA LYS A 474 -28.56 3.83 5.10
C LYS A 474 -27.72 3.41 3.91
N ASP A 475 -28.35 2.89 2.86
CA ASP A 475 -27.62 2.30 1.73
C ASP A 475 -26.82 3.37 0.98
N ARG A 476 -27.37 4.59 0.86
CA ARG A 476 -26.62 5.75 0.32
C ARG A 476 -25.48 6.20 1.21
N ILE A 477 -25.68 6.25 2.53
CA ILE A 477 -24.61 6.61 3.47
C ILE A 477 -23.49 5.58 3.41
N ILE A 478 -23.79 4.28 3.50
CA ILE A 478 -22.79 3.21 3.40
C ILE A 478 -22.04 3.29 2.07
N LEU A 479 -22.73 3.54 0.95
CA LEU A 479 -22.07 3.72 -0.34
C LEU A 479 -21.11 4.93 -0.33
N GLN A 480 -21.50 6.04 0.27
CA GLN A 480 -20.65 7.22 0.39
C GLN A 480 -19.45 6.96 1.30
N LEU A 481 -19.64 6.27 2.43
CA LEU A 481 -18.57 5.84 3.33
C LEU A 481 -17.60 4.93 2.61
N GLN A 482 -18.09 3.91 1.91
CA GLN A 482 -17.26 3.07 1.06
C GLN A 482 -16.49 3.96 0.08
N ASN A 483 -17.11 4.85 -0.69
CA ASN A 483 -16.35 5.68 -1.63
C ASN A 483 -15.35 6.66 -0.98
N THR A 484 -15.53 6.99 0.30
CA THR A 484 -14.72 7.97 1.02
C THR A 484 -13.55 7.32 1.75
N VAL A 485 -13.81 6.19 2.41
CA VAL A 485 -12.84 5.46 3.23
C VAL A 485 -12.17 4.33 2.43
N TYR A 486 -12.88 3.73 1.48
CA TYR A 486 -12.36 2.69 0.61
C TYR A 486 -11.61 3.24 -0.62
N ASN A 487 -10.68 2.41 -1.05
CA ASN A 487 -9.56 2.63 -1.94
C ASN A 487 -9.79 3.44 -3.25
N LYS A 488 -8.98 4.51 -3.43
CA LYS A 488 -8.81 5.29 -4.69
C LYS A 488 -8.51 4.42 -5.92
N PHE A 489 -7.92 3.25 -5.73
CA PHE A 489 -7.50 2.36 -6.81
C PHE A 489 -8.69 1.68 -7.52
N ARG A 490 -9.89 1.68 -6.93
CA ARG A 490 -11.12 1.26 -7.61
C ARG A 490 -11.46 2.14 -8.81
N PHE A 491 -11.14 3.43 -8.71
CA PHE A 491 -11.37 4.43 -9.75
C PHE A 491 -10.17 4.59 -10.69
N ARG A 492 -9.25 3.63 -10.69
CA ARG A 492 -8.13 3.59 -11.62
C ARG A 492 -8.48 2.71 -12.83
N PRO A 493 -8.07 3.11 -14.04
CA PRO A 493 -8.10 2.24 -15.20
C PRO A 493 -7.32 0.96 -14.95
N ARG A 494 -7.91 -0.19 -15.31
CA ARG A 494 -7.27 -1.50 -15.12
C ARG A 494 -6.41 -1.87 -16.32
N VAL A 495 -5.10 -1.97 -16.08
CA VAL A 495 -4.16 -2.50 -17.07
C VAL A 495 -4.18 -4.02 -17.02
N LYS A 496 -4.36 -4.66 -18.18
CA LYS A 496 -4.33 -6.11 -18.30
C LYS A 496 -3.34 -6.54 -19.37
N LEU A 497 -2.57 -7.57 -19.08
CA LEU A 497 -1.78 -8.29 -20.06
C LEU A 497 -2.69 -9.26 -20.82
N LYS A 498 -2.81 -9.09 -22.13
CA LYS A 498 -3.59 -9.97 -23.01
C LYS A 498 -2.75 -11.06 -23.66
N ASP A 499 -1.56 -10.74 -24.14
CA ASP A 499 -0.72 -11.69 -24.90
C ASP A 499 0.75 -11.22 -24.92
N PHE A 500 1.72 -12.11 -24.71
CA PHE A 500 3.14 -11.82 -24.89
C PHE A 500 3.59 -11.83 -26.36
N THR A 501 2.74 -12.31 -27.27
CA THR A 501 3.05 -12.47 -28.69
C THR A 501 1.93 -11.99 -29.59
N ARG A 502 1.53 -10.72 -29.42
CA ARG A 502 0.42 -10.11 -30.13
C ARG A 502 0.46 -10.40 -31.62
N LYS A 503 -0.58 -11.05 -32.14
CA LYS A 503 -0.71 -11.44 -33.57
C LYS A 503 0.49 -12.23 -34.12
N GLY A 504 1.31 -12.85 -33.27
CA GLY A 504 2.53 -13.57 -33.66
C GLY A 504 3.75 -12.68 -33.96
N SER A 505 3.70 -11.38 -33.64
CA SER A 505 4.76 -10.41 -33.93
C SER A 505 5.89 -10.37 -32.88
N GLY A 506 5.69 -10.98 -31.71
CA GLY A 506 6.58 -10.85 -30.55
C GLY A 506 6.35 -9.58 -29.72
N GLU A 507 5.41 -8.73 -30.10
CA GLU A 507 4.95 -7.57 -29.32
C GLU A 507 4.11 -8.02 -28.10
N VAL A 508 4.35 -7.41 -26.94
CA VAL A 508 3.56 -7.65 -25.73
C VAL A 508 2.31 -6.76 -25.74
N GLU A 509 1.14 -7.38 -25.63
CA GLU A 509 -0.16 -6.73 -25.69
C GLU A 509 -0.74 -6.46 -24.31
N LEU A 510 -0.87 -5.19 -23.98
CA LEU A 510 -1.66 -4.69 -22.85
C LEU A 510 -2.97 -4.06 -23.34
N VAL A 511 -3.95 -3.97 -22.44
CA VAL A 511 -5.21 -3.27 -22.67
C VAL A 511 -5.70 -2.59 -21.40
N ILE A 512 -6.50 -1.54 -21.58
CA ILE A 512 -7.37 -0.95 -20.58
C ILE A 512 -8.79 -0.92 -21.15
N ASP A 513 -9.59 -1.94 -20.88
CA ASP A 513 -10.95 -2.10 -21.44
C ASP A 513 -12.08 -2.10 -20.40
N ASP A 514 -11.78 -1.68 -19.17
CA ASP A 514 -12.77 -1.56 -18.11
C ASP A 514 -13.60 -0.26 -18.19
N GLU A 515 -14.72 -0.23 -17.46
CA GLU A 515 -15.66 0.91 -17.46
C GLU A 515 -14.98 2.24 -17.14
N VAL A 516 -14.09 2.25 -16.14
CA VAL A 516 -13.35 3.44 -15.71
C VAL A 516 -12.35 3.88 -16.77
N GLY A 517 -11.52 2.98 -17.27
CA GLY A 517 -10.55 3.30 -18.31
C GLY A 517 -11.19 3.68 -19.65
N ASN A 518 -12.42 3.23 -19.91
CA ASN A 518 -13.19 3.67 -21.07
C ASN A 518 -13.75 5.09 -20.92
N ALA A 519 -13.83 5.61 -19.69
CA ALA A 519 -14.32 6.96 -19.39
C ALA A 519 -13.19 7.99 -19.25
N ILE A 520 -11.95 7.55 -19.03
CA ILE A 520 -10.80 8.42 -18.74
C ILE A 520 -9.82 8.37 -19.92
N PRO A 521 -9.60 9.49 -20.65
CA PRO A 521 -8.56 9.54 -21.66
C PRO A 521 -7.18 9.49 -21.02
N LEU A 522 -6.29 8.69 -21.59
CA LEU A 522 -4.87 8.69 -21.29
C LEU A 522 -4.10 9.57 -22.28
N ASP A 523 -2.98 10.11 -21.82
CA ASP A 523 -2.14 11.01 -22.59
C ASP A 523 -0.81 10.34 -22.96
N GLU A 524 -0.33 10.63 -24.16
CA GLU A 524 0.94 10.14 -24.70
C GLU A 524 2.12 10.40 -23.77
N LYS A 525 2.23 11.61 -23.21
CA LYS A 525 3.38 12.03 -22.38
C LYS A 525 3.55 11.18 -21.13
N THR A 526 2.52 10.41 -20.80
CA THR A 526 2.38 9.72 -19.53
C THR A 526 2.38 8.22 -19.69
N LEU A 527 1.79 7.72 -20.78
CA LEU A 527 1.85 6.31 -21.15
C LEU A 527 3.23 5.92 -21.68
N THR A 528 3.85 6.75 -22.53
CA THR A 528 5.07 6.36 -23.22
C THR A 528 6.23 6.01 -22.28
N PRO A 529 6.52 6.76 -21.20
CA PRO A 529 7.58 6.38 -20.26
C PRO A 529 7.39 5.03 -19.59
N SER A 530 6.16 4.72 -19.14
CA SER A 530 5.87 3.42 -18.52
C SER A 530 5.98 2.26 -19.51
N LEU A 531 5.50 2.45 -20.75
CA LEU A 531 5.65 1.47 -21.82
C LEU A 531 7.11 1.29 -22.24
N PHE A 532 7.89 2.36 -22.24
CA PHE A 532 9.31 2.31 -22.51
C PHE A 532 10.04 1.49 -21.44
N ALA A 533 9.83 1.76 -20.15
CA ALA A 533 10.39 0.98 -19.06
C ALA A 533 10.04 -0.52 -19.18
N LEU A 534 8.77 -0.83 -19.49
CA LEU A 534 8.35 -2.21 -19.78
C LEU A 534 9.13 -2.81 -20.97
N SER A 535 9.28 -2.06 -22.06
CA SER A 535 9.99 -2.51 -23.27
C SER A 535 11.48 -2.77 -23.02
N GLN A 536 12.11 -2.00 -22.12
CA GLN A 536 13.49 -2.21 -21.69
C GLN A 536 13.61 -3.51 -20.89
N VAL A 537 12.73 -3.69 -19.89
CA VAL A 537 12.75 -4.85 -19.00
C VAL A 537 12.47 -6.15 -19.76
N ILE A 538 11.49 -6.16 -20.66
CA ILE A 538 11.11 -7.36 -21.42
C ILE A 538 11.89 -7.52 -22.74
N GLN A 539 12.67 -6.51 -23.13
CA GLN A 539 13.44 -6.43 -24.38
C GLN A 539 12.61 -6.71 -25.65
N LYS A 540 11.34 -6.31 -25.65
CA LYS A 540 10.40 -6.45 -26.77
C LYS A 540 9.55 -5.21 -26.91
N PRO A 541 8.98 -4.95 -28.10
CA PRO A 541 7.94 -3.92 -28.24
C PRO A 541 6.76 -4.22 -27.31
N VAL A 542 6.27 -3.19 -26.63
CA VAL A 542 5.11 -3.28 -25.75
C VAL A 542 4.05 -2.33 -26.27
N SER A 543 2.80 -2.80 -26.31
CA SER A 543 1.67 -1.96 -26.66
C SER A 543 0.59 -1.96 -25.63
N ILE A 544 -0.18 -0.88 -25.59
CA ILE A 544 -1.37 -0.76 -24.77
C ILE A 544 -2.50 -0.14 -25.58
N GLU A 545 -3.66 -0.77 -25.52
CA GLU A 545 -4.89 -0.24 -26.10
C GLU A 545 -5.76 0.42 -25.03
N CYS A 546 -6.06 1.70 -25.20
CA CYS A 546 -6.79 2.53 -24.23
C CYS A 546 -7.61 3.63 -24.93
N MET A 547 -8.38 4.40 -24.16
CA MET A 547 -9.06 5.60 -24.64
C MET A 547 -8.13 6.81 -24.60
N ILE A 548 -8.20 7.64 -25.63
CA ILE A 548 -7.52 8.94 -25.68
C ILE A 548 -8.50 10.04 -26.10
N ARG A 549 -8.09 11.29 -25.90
CA ARG A 549 -8.79 12.42 -26.52
C ARG A 549 -8.64 12.32 -28.03
N ASP A 550 -9.74 12.48 -28.75
CA ASP A 550 -9.76 12.52 -30.21
C ASP A 550 -8.83 13.63 -30.71
N PRO A 551 -7.70 13.29 -31.35
CA PRO A 551 -6.72 14.28 -31.79
C PRO A 551 -7.25 15.17 -32.91
N TYR A 552 -8.36 14.80 -33.54
CA TYR A 552 -9.00 15.57 -34.61
C TYR A 552 -10.22 16.36 -34.11
N TRP A 553 -10.55 16.29 -32.82
CA TRP A 553 -11.66 17.04 -32.25
C TRP A 553 -11.38 18.54 -32.30
N LYS A 554 -12.33 19.28 -32.87
CA LYS A 554 -12.33 20.74 -32.85
C LYS A 554 -13.59 21.22 -32.12
N PRO A 555 -13.48 22.12 -31.13
CA PRO A 555 -14.66 22.71 -30.51
C PRO A 555 -15.48 23.42 -31.60
N LYS A 556 -16.81 23.26 -31.57
CA LYS A 556 -17.66 24.05 -32.47
C LYS A 556 -17.51 25.52 -32.09
N PRO A 557 -17.30 26.43 -33.06
CA PRO A 557 -17.29 27.85 -32.77
C PRO A 557 -18.64 28.26 -32.16
N PRO A 558 -18.67 29.28 -31.27
CA PRO A 558 -19.92 29.81 -30.76
C PRO A 558 -20.84 30.26 -31.90
N PRO A 559 -22.17 30.19 -31.70
CA PRO A 559 -23.09 30.75 -32.67
C PRO A 559 -22.82 32.25 -32.89
N PRO A 560 -22.97 32.78 -34.12
CA PRO A 560 -22.64 34.18 -34.43
C PRO A 560 -23.35 35.21 -33.53
N TRP A 561 -24.55 34.90 -33.04
CA TRP A 561 -25.36 35.79 -32.19
C TRP A 561 -24.94 35.82 -30.71
N TRP A 562 -23.91 35.08 -30.33
CA TRP A 562 -23.29 35.12 -28.99
C TRP A 562 -22.02 35.96 -28.92
N MET A 563 -21.52 36.46 -30.06
CA MET A 563 -20.45 37.45 -30.09
C MET A 563 -21.10 38.83 -29.97
N TRP A 564 -21.31 39.31 -28.73
CA TRP A 564 -21.58 40.73 -28.52
C TRP A 564 -20.25 41.49 -28.61
N ASP A 565 -20.22 42.56 -29.40
CA ASP A 565 -19.09 43.46 -29.54
C ASP A 565 -18.75 44.08 -28.18
N GLY A 566 -17.76 43.52 -27.48
CA GLY A 566 -17.25 44.08 -26.22
C GLY A 566 -16.71 43.07 -25.21
N ASP A 567 -17.06 41.78 -25.31
CA ASP A 567 -16.59 40.76 -24.36
C ASP A 567 -15.38 40.00 -24.94
N GLU A 568 -14.19 40.59 -24.85
CA GLU A 568 -12.93 39.95 -25.32
C GLU A 568 -12.54 38.68 -24.52
N GLU A 569 -13.24 38.31 -23.44
CA GLU A 569 -12.88 37.16 -22.60
C GLU A 569 -14.08 36.36 -22.06
N PHE A 570 -15.21 36.27 -22.78
CA PHE A 570 -16.25 35.33 -22.36
C PHE A 570 -15.78 33.88 -22.62
N ASP A 571 -15.51 33.16 -21.54
CA ASP A 571 -14.98 31.78 -21.49
C ASP A 571 -15.99 30.74 -22.05
N PHE A 572 -16.31 30.84 -23.34
CA PHE A 572 -17.18 29.91 -24.06
C PHE A 572 -16.59 28.50 -24.08
N TYR A 573 -15.27 28.38 -23.98
CA TYR A 573 -14.58 27.11 -23.98
C TYR A 573 -14.81 26.30 -22.68
N SER A 574 -15.03 26.96 -21.53
CA SER A 574 -15.40 26.26 -20.28
C SER A 574 -16.71 25.45 -20.36
N ARG A 575 -17.62 25.80 -21.27
CA ARG A 575 -18.89 25.09 -21.51
C ARG A 575 -18.89 24.24 -22.78
N SER A 576 -17.79 24.21 -23.51
CA SER A 576 -17.65 23.36 -24.70
C SER A 576 -17.73 21.89 -24.28
N ARG A 577 -18.43 21.06 -25.08
CA ARG A 577 -18.53 19.61 -24.82
C ARG A 577 -17.12 19.05 -24.67
N LEU A 578 -16.89 18.20 -23.66
CA LEU A 578 -15.63 17.48 -23.52
C LEU A 578 -15.24 16.83 -24.86
N PRO A 579 -13.93 16.77 -25.20
CA PRO A 579 -13.48 16.15 -26.45
C PRO A 579 -14.06 14.74 -26.59
N SER A 580 -14.42 14.35 -27.82
CA SER A 580 -14.74 12.94 -28.09
C SER A 580 -13.56 12.07 -27.67
N LEU A 581 -13.87 10.87 -27.16
CA LEU A 581 -12.87 9.86 -26.87
C LEU A 581 -12.79 8.88 -28.03
N VAL A 582 -11.57 8.54 -28.43
CA VAL A 582 -11.32 7.51 -29.43
C VAL A 582 -10.43 6.44 -28.84
N ARG A 583 -10.62 5.20 -29.31
CA ARG A 583 -9.77 4.08 -28.92
C ARG A 583 -8.47 4.14 -29.71
N ALA A 584 -7.34 3.99 -29.03
CA ALA A 584 -6.03 4.01 -29.67
C ALA A 584 -5.11 2.95 -29.06
N ARG A 585 -4.08 2.58 -29.83
CA ARG A 585 -3.01 1.69 -29.41
C ARG A 585 -1.68 2.41 -29.51
N PHE A 586 -0.99 2.49 -28.38
CA PHE A 586 0.39 2.96 -28.31
C PHE A 586 1.29 1.74 -28.41
N VAL A 587 2.30 1.80 -29.26
CA VAL A 587 3.33 0.76 -29.41
C VAL A 587 4.67 1.43 -29.17
N VAL A 588 5.42 0.96 -28.19
CA VAL A 588 6.75 1.48 -27.84
C VAL A 588 7.76 0.36 -28.01
N ALA A 589 8.77 0.60 -28.83
CA ALA A 589 9.87 -0.33 -29.06
C ALA A 589 11.02 -0.09 -28.06
N PRO A 590 11.90 -1.09 -27.83
CA PRO A 590 13.06 -0.93 -26.94
C PRO A 590 14.06 0.16 -27.37
N ASN A 591 14.04 0.60 -28.63
CA ASN A 591 14.85 1.74 -29.07
C ASN A 591 14.18 3.10 -28.80
N GLY A 592 13.01 3.13 -28.13
CA GLY A 592 12.28 4.35 -27.81
C GLY A 592 11.37 4.87 -28.92
N GLU A 593 11.26 4.15 -30.06
CA GLU A 593 10.29 4.51 -31.11
C GLU A 593 8.86 4.32 -30.61
N LEU A 594 8.08 5.40 -30.66
CA LEU A 594 6.65 5.39 -30.41
C LEU A 594 5.86 5.38 -31.72
N GLN A 595 4.88 4.49 -31.81
CA GLN A 595 3.83 4.51 -32.82
C GLN A 595 2.45 4.53 -32.15
N VAL A 596 1.63 5.53 -32.52
CA VAL A 596 0.23 5.62 -32.08
C VAL A 596 -0.69 5.22 -33.23
N ASN A 597 -1.56 4.25 -33.01
CA ASN A 597 -2.56 3.78 -33.98
C ASN A 597 -3.96 4.08 -33.46
N ILE A 598 -4.77 4.83 -34.22
CA ILE A 598 -6.19 5.04 -33.90
C ILE A 598 -6.98 3.82 -34.35
N MET A 599 -7.88 3.35 -33.51
CA MET A 599 -8.80 2.26 -33.84
C MET A 599 -10.02 2.84 -34.55
N GLU A 600 -10.24 2.43 -35.80
CA GLU A 600 -11.37 2.86 -36.62
C GLU A 600 -12.22 1.67 -37.01
N GLU A 601 -13.53 1.81 -36.91
CA GLU A 601 -14.46 0.79 -37.38
C GLU A 601 -14.62 0.92 -38.90
N ASN A 602 -14.40 -0.17 -39.64
CA ASN A 602 -14.60 -0.18 -41.08
C ASN A 602 -16.10 -0.25 -41.44
N SER A 603 -16.41 -0.13 -42.73
CA SER A 603 -17.79 -0.20 -43.24
C SER A 603 -18.52 -1.54 -42.98
N GLN A 604 -17.82 -2.56 -42.48
CA GLN A 604 -18.35 -3.87 -42.11
C GLN A 604 -18.44 -4.07 -40.59
N GLY A 605 -18.10 -3.05 -39.78
CA GLY A 605 -18.12 -3.13 -38.32
C GLY A 605 -16.84 -3.71 -37.70
N GLU A 606 -15.79 -3.95 -38.49
CA GLU A 606 -14.51 -4.45 -37.96
C GLU A 606 -13.59 -3.31 -37.53
N LEU A 607 -13.09 -3.38 -36.30
CA LEU A 607 -12.05 -2.46 -35.81
C LEU A 607 -10.71 -2.71 -36.51
N ARG A 608 -10.16 -1.65 -37.12
CA ARG A 608 -8.82 -1.65 -37.75
C ARG A 608 -7.94 -0.57 -37.13
N GLU A 609 -6.66 -0.88 -37.05
CA GLU A 609 -5.63 0.05 -36.60
C GLU A 609 -5.18 0.91 -37.79
N ARG A 610 -5.42 2.23 -37.71
CA ARG A 610 -4.87 3.21 -38.63
C ARG A 610 -3.69 3.94 -37.96
N PRO A 611 -2.49 3.91 -38.54
CA PRO A 611 -1.37 4.69 -38.03
C PRO A 611 -1.71 6.19 -37.98
N ASN A 612 -1.48 6.81 -36.82
CA ASN A 612 -1.49 8.24 -36.68
C ASN A 612 -0.12 8.80 -37.08
N ASN A 613 0.07 9.04 -38.38
CA ASN A 613 1.34 9.50 -38.94
C ASN A 613 1.81 10.88 -38.40
N GLY A 614 0.99 11.59 -37.62
CA GLY A 614 1.35 12.84 -36.95
C GLY A 614 2.13 12.67 -35.63
N VAL A 615 2.26 11.44 -35.12
CA VAL A 615 2.94 11.13 -33.86
C VAL A 615 3.90 9.96 -34.08
N LYS A 616 5.06 10.28 -34.66
CA LYS A 616 6.27 9.46 -34.54
C LYS A 616 7.28 10.28 -33.76
N ALA A 617 7.42 9.96 -32.47
CA ALA A 617 8.44 10.55 -31.61
C ALA A 617 9.44 9.45 -31.25
N VAL A 618 10.74 9.76 -31.39
CA VAL A 618 11.79 8.99 -30.75
C VAL A 618 11.93 9.58 -29.35
N HIS A 619 11.55 8.81 -28.33
CA HIS A 619 11.56 9.27 -26.94
C HIS A 619 12.96 9.18 -26.31
N GLU A 620 13.98 9.75 -26.97
CA GLU A 620 15.36 9.87 -26.42
C GLU A 620 15.36 10.64 -25.09
N LEU A 621 14.50 11.65 -24.96
CA LEU A 621 14.31 12.45 -23.75
C LEU A 621 13.99 11.65 -22.48
N ILE A 622 13.48 10.42 -22.58
CA ILE A 622 13.16 9.61 -21.40
C ILE A 622 14.43 9.02 -20.81
N LEU A 623 15.36 8.53 -21.65
CA LEU A 623 16.64 8.00 -21.19
C LEU A 623 17.45 9.09 -20.49
N ASP A 624 17.49 10.28 -21.07
CA ASP A 624 18.20 11.44 -20.50
C ASP A 624 17.59 11.92 -19.18
N ASN A 625 16.27 11.81 -19.00
CA ASN A 625 15.62 12.15 -17.71
C ASN A 625 15.89 11.09 -16.64
N TYR A 626 15.89 9.79 -16.97
CA TYR A 626 16.30 8.74 -16.02
C TYR A 626 17.79 8.85 -15.65
N LEU A 627 18.65 9.23 -16.61
CA LEU A 627 20.06 9.55 -16.38
C LEU A 627 20.21 10.82 -15.53
N PHE A 628 19.40 11.87 -15.78
CA PHE A 628 19.43 13.07 -14.95
C PHE A 628 19.04 12.79 -13.50
N ASP A 629 18.06 11.90 -13.28
CA ASP A 629 17.70 11.44 -11.94
C ASP A 629 18.82 10.58 -11.29
N LEU A 630 19.62 9.85 -12.08
CA LEU A 630 20.81 9.11 -11.60
C LEU A 630 21.93 10.03 -11.07
N TYR A 631 22.03 11.27 -11.53
CA TYR A 631 23.12 12.21 -11.21
C TYR A 631 22.73 13.35 -10.25
N LEU A 632 21.57 13.29 -9.58
CA LEU A 632 21.29 14.15 -8.43
C LEU A 632 21.92 13.55 -7.16
N GLU A 633 23.24 13.57 -7.14
CA GLU A 633 24.08 13.45 -5.94
C GLU A 633 23.84 14.66 -5.04
N ASP A 634 23.13 14.46 -3.93
CA ASP A 634 23.35 15.26 -2.72
C ASP A 634 24.21 14.41 -1.78
N GLU A 635 25.45 14.13 -2.22
CA GLU A 635 26.45 13.43 -1.41
C GLU A 635 26.68 14.17 -0.09
N GLU A 636 26.75 15.51 -0.10
CA GLU A 636 26.93 16.31 1.12
C GLU A 636 25.77 16.15 2.12
N GLY A 637 24.51 16.12 1.65
CA GLY A 637 23.34 15.92 2.51
C GLY A 637 23.27 14.50 3.11
N LEU A 638 23.66 13.48 2.34
CA LEU A 638 23.76 12.09 2.81
C LEU A 638 24.94 11.90 3.77
N GLU A 639 26.11 12.44 3.46
CA GLU A 639 27.31 12.43 4.30
C GLU A 639 27.04 13.14 5.64
N TRP A 640 26.44 14.33 5.61
CA TRP A 640 26.05 15.05 6.83
C TRP A 640 25.08 14.26 7.70
N LEU A 641 24.09 13.58 7.09
CA LEU A 641 23.09 12.80 7.82
C LEU A 641 23.72 11.56 8.48
N PHE A 642 24.72 10.96 7.84
CA PHE A 642 25.51 9.86 8.38
C PHE A 642 26.49 10.31 9.47
N GLU A 643 27.20 11.42 9.28
CA GLU A 643 28.12 11.97 10.30
C GLU A 643 27.40 12.33 11.61
N ASN A 644 26.16 12.80 11.51
CA ASN A 644 25.40 13.28 12.68
C ASN A 644 24.48 12.23 13.29
N ASN A 645 24.28 11.08 12.64
CA ASN A 645 23.47 9.96 13.16
C ASN A 645 24.23 8.63 13.07
N PRO A 646 25.16 8.36 14.01
CA PRO A 646 26.01 7.17 13.99
C PRO A 646 25.25 5.83 13.97
N ARG A 647 23.96 5.80 14.37
CA ARG A 647 23.09 4.61 14.27
C ARG A 647 22.55 4.39 12.86
N LEU A 648 22.05 5.44 12.18
CA LEU A 648 21.68 5.38 10.76
C LEU A 648 22.88 5.18 9.86
N GLN A 649 24.00 5.83 10.18
CA GLN A 649 25.29 5.54 9.59
C GLN A 649 25.72 4.11 9.87
N ARG A 650 25.44 3.50 11.03
CA ARG A 650 25.77 2.10 11.30
C ARG A 650 24.88 1.11 10.55
N TYR A 651 23.57 1.36 10.46
CA TYR A 651 22.66 0.58 9.60
C TYR A 651 23.06 0.75 8.13
N SER A 652 23.36 1.97 7.70
CA SER A 652 23.82 2.30 6.37
C SER A 652 25.26 1.86 6.08
N GLN A 653 26.18 1.75 7.05
CA GLN A 653 27.59 1.38 6.85
C GLN A 653 27.79 -0.12 6.99
N GLN A 654 27.02 -0.82 7.83
CA GLN A 654 26.81 -2.27 7.64
C GLN A 654 26.22 -2.54 6.24
N MET A 655 25.49 -1.57 5.68
CA MET A 655 24.97 -1.54 4.30
C MET A 655 25.82 -0.77 3.26
N ALA A 656 27.00 -0.20 3.55
CA ALA A 656 27.73 0.67 2.59
C ALA A 656 29.24 0.49 2.59
N MET A 657 29.81 -0.21 3.58
CA MET A 657 31.24 -0.54 3.62
C MET A 657 31.71 -1.52 2.51
N GLN A 658 30.90 -1.83 1.50
CA GLN A 658 31.37 -2.53 0.28
C GLN A 658 31.12 -1.76 -1.03
N VAL A 659 30.73 -0.47 -1.02
CA VAL A 659 30.36 0.25 -2.27
C VAL A 659 31.31 1.39 -2.69
N SER A 660 32.17 1.93 -1.82
CA SER A 660 33.16 2.95 -2.23
C SER A 660 34.61 2.46 -2.09
N ASN A 661 35.37 2.64 -3.18
CA ASN A 661 36.78 2.26 -3.32
C ASN A 661 37.67 3.52 -3.29
N GLU A 662 37.47 4.39 -2.29
CA GLU A 662 38.41 5.49 -2.03
C GLU A 662 39.08 5.29 -0.68
N ALA A 663 40.41 5.16 -0.73
CA ALA A 663 41.25 5.19 0.45
C ALA A 663 41.12 6.56 1.12
N PRO A 664 41.19 6.64 2.46
CA PRO A 664 41.11 7.91 3.17
C PRO A 664 42.18 8.86 2.65
N ILE A 665 41.79 10.05 2.21
CA ILE A 665 42.71 11.18 2.09
C ILE A 665 43.03 11.62 3.52
N GLU A 666 44.34 11.61 3.85
CA GLU A 666 44.89 11.90 5.19
C GLU A 666 44.39 13.19 5.85
#